data_AF-A0A1M6I5T0-F1
#
_entry.id   AF-A0A1M6I5T0-F1
#
_cell.length_a   1.000
_cell.length_b   1.000
_cell.length_c   1.000
_cell.angle_alpha   90.00
_cell.angle_beta   90.00
_cell.angle_gamma   90.00
#
_symmetry.space_group_name_H-M   'P 1'
#
loop_
_entity.id
_entity.type
_entity.pdbx_description
1 polymer ?
#
loop_
_entity_poly.entity_id
_entity_poly.type
_entity_poly.pdbx_seq_one_letter_code
_entity_poly.pdbx_strand_id
1 'polypeptide(L)'
;MSALFKPLLFLSTLCITIFLPCTSHAETVTLQLKWTHQFQFAGYYAAIEKGFYREEGLEVLLKEGYPGINPVQEVVAGHAAFGVDNTSLLLARDRGAPIKVIAAIFQHSPQILISRQDAGILSPHDLKYKRIMLVPEQSTDILAMLNNEGIDSNQVTLLSHNWDLAAFSGGKADAITGYSTTELFSLQQQALPVHIINPINYGIDYYGDCLFTTDTTIQSNPDLVKRFIRASLKGWKYAMNHQEEMIGLILAKYNPSLSPERLRFEANEMNKIILPDYVELGHMNPDRWAKIVEIHQRFGLLKPGFALENFLYNVNDTGDFTKYRTVILPLFVIIGLLSIALLAFMFFNSKLKRIVKERTEILEKKVHELQETEKAVLHLAYHDTLTKLPNRLQLIDHIDTRKHREDKLGEQFAIAFFDLDDFKRINDGMGHSTGDAFLREVSLRLQHCLKDTGQVYRLGGDEFILLLPQVQDYNHIADIIQAAIEAINSSWSFNGNDLHVSASAGIAMYPKDGQDADSLIKAADMAMYEAKQKGKNRYHFFNEEMHAACLDKLILEAELHQAISQQEFVLHYQPQITSDAHIIGVEALIRWQHPSRGLLYPGTFIPLAEDTGLIVPIGDWVLNAACRQCATWQRGGQIPVRISVNISVKQLQHPSFLAKVRHVLEETGLSPECLELEITETVALTHADLVLPIMNSLRAMGVRLALDDFGIGYSSLMYLRSFPIDVLKIDKTFIQDVPTNIDNEAILQTILDLARHLRISAVAEGVETLDQFNCLKKYACPIVQGYLFSPPMPAEDLSAFFATLENP
;
A
#
# COMPACT_ATOMS: atom_id res chain seq x y z
N MET A 1 -66.31 -22.61 -50.45
CA MET A 1 -66.06 -21.82 -51.66
C MET A 1 -64.54 -21.76 -51.83
N SER A 2 -63.96 -22.75 -52.49
CA SER A 2 -63.73 -22.79 -53.96
C SER A 2 -62.59 -21.86 -54.39
N ALA A 3 -61.50 -22.50 -54.83
CA ALA A 3 -60.44 -21.97 -55.67
C ALA A 3 -59.54 -20.87 -55.09
N LEU A 4 -58.32 -21.25 -54.71
CA LEU A 4 -57.14 -20.95 -55.53
C LEU A 4 -55.94 -21.75 -55.02
N PHE A 5 -55.84 -22.93 -55.61
CA PHE A 5 -54.67 -23.79 -55.64
C PHE A 5 -53.73 -23.25 -56.73
N LYS A 6 -52.41 -23.26 -56.43
CA LYS A 6 -51.24 -23.22 -57.33
C LYS A 6 -50.79 -21.86 -57.92
N PRO A 7 -49.47 -21.59 -58.05
CA PRO A 7 -48.30 -22.45 -57.78
C PRO A 7 -47.15 -21.80 -56.96
N LEU A 8 -46.65 -22.56 -55.99
CA LEU A 8 -45.21 -22.63 -55.65
C LEU A 8 -44.49 -23.25 -56.87
N LEU A 9 -43.94 -22.44 -57.76
CA LEU A 9 -42.79 -22.76 -58.61
C LEU A 9 -42.54 -21.51 -59.47
N PHE A 10 -41.62 -20.64 -59.06
CA PHE A 10 -40.73 -19.84 -59.93
C PHE A 10 -39.92 -18.91 -59.03
N LEU A 11 -38.61 -18.85 -59.25
CA LEU A 11 -37.57 -18.11 -58.50
C LEU A 11 -37.01 -18.76 -57.22
N SER A 12 -36.70 -20.05 -57.31
CA SER A 12 -35.34 -20.48 -56.94
C SER A 12 -34.40 -20.05 -58.07
N THR A 13 -33.34 -19.29 -57.74
CA THR A 13 -32.14 -18.87 -58.52
C THR A 13 -32.04 -17.38 -58.84
N LEU A 14 -31.42 -16.62 -57.92
CA LEU A 14 -30.35 -15.69 -58.30
C LEU A 14 -29.42 -15.41 -57.11
N CYS A 15 -28.14 -15.76 -57.31
CA CYS A 15 -26.96 -15.31 -56.57
C CYS A 15 -26.73 -15.80 -55.14
N ILE A 16 -26.22 -17.04 -55.08
CA ILE A 16 -24.91 -17.27 -54.45
C ILE A 16 -23.91 -16.33 -55.14
N THR A 17 -23.53 -15.23 -54.50
CA THR A 17 -22.24 -14.54 -54.66
C THR A 17 -22.11 -13.52 -53.54
N ILE A 18 -20.90 -13.41 -52.98
CA ILE A 18 -20.45 -12.53 -51.88
C ILE A 18 -20.54 -13.16 -50.48
N PHE A 19 -19.85 -14.29 -50.29
CA PHE A 19 -19.03 -14.49 -49.08
C PHE A 19 -17.58 -14.64 -49.55
N LEU A 20 -16.95 -13.50 -49.80
CA LEU A 20 -15.49 -13.37 -49.66
C LEU A 20 -15.29 -12.69 -48.31
N PRO A 21 -14.48 -13.25 -47.39
CA PRO A 21 -14.01 -12.46 -46.26
C PRO A 21 -13.20 -11.31 -46.85
N CYS A 22 -13.65 -10.07 -46.63
CA CYS A 22 -12.82 -8.91 -46.90
C CYS A 22 -11.60 -9.05 -45.99
N THR A 23 -10.45 -9.38 -46.54
CA THR A 23 -9.15 -9.20 -45.90
C THR A 23 -9.02 -7.70 -45.61
N SER A 24 -9.42 -7.27 -44.42
CA SER A 24 -9.10 -5.94 -43.92
C SER A 24 -7.58 -5.88 -43.85
N HIS A 25 -6.96 -5.12 -44.76
CA HIS A 25 -5.53 -4.82 -44.66
C HIS A 25 -5.28 -4.16 -43.29
N ALA A 26 -4.23 -4.59 -42.58
CA ALA A 26 -3.87 -3.94 -41.33
C ALA A 26 -3.50 -2.48 -41.61
N GLU A 27 -4.02 -1.56 -40.81
CA GLU A 27 -3.71 -0.14 -40.94
C GLU A 27 -2.32 0.12 -40.38
N THR A 28 -1.37 0.53 -41.23
CA THR A 28 0.01 0.81 -40.81
C THR A 28 0.09 2.16 -40.10
N VAL A 29 0.64 2.17 -38.90
CA VAL A 29 0.84 3.40 -38.11
C VAL A 29 2.25 3.46 -37.53
N THR A 30 2.74 4.68 -37.30
CA THR A 30 4.11 4.90 -36.83
C THR A 30 4.11 5.50 -35.43
N LEU A 31 4.95 4.94 -34.54
CA LEU A 31 5.22 5.46 -33.20
C LEU A 31 6.64 6.00 -33.15
N GLN A 32 6.77 7.30 -32.85
CA GLN A 32 8.06 7.97 -32.63
C GLN A 32 8.51 7.79 -31.17
N LEU A 33 9.63 7.11 -30.97
CA LEU A 33 10.30 6.99 -29.68
C LEU A 33 11.20 8.21 -29.44
N LYS A 34 11.44 8.56 -28.19
CA LYS A 34 12.34 9.68 -27.83
C LYS A 34 13.82 9.31 -27.77
N TRP A 35 14.14 8.02 -27.64
CA TRP A 35 15.50 7.50 -27.58
C TRP A 35 15.65 6.26 -28.47
N THR A 36 16.87 5.73 -28.52
CA THR A 36 17.19 4.48 -29.23
C THR A 36 16.59 3.28 -28.51
N HIS A 37 16.56 2.14 -29.19
CA HIS A 37 15.99 0.92 -28.66
C HIS A 37 16.66 0.48 -27.35
N GLN A 38 15.87 0.44 -26.28
CA GLN A 38 16.27 0.00 -24.94
C GLN A 38 15.05 -0.53 -24.17
N PHE A 39 15.21 -0.95 -22.91
CA PHE A 39 14.11 -1.53 -22.14
C PHE A 39 12.96 -0.53 -21.89
N GLN A 40 13.27 0.78 -21.91
CA GLN A 40 12.30 1.89 -21.86
C GLN A 40 11.13 1.81 -22.86
N PHE A 41 11.25 1.00 -23.91
CA PHE A 41 10.21 0.86 -24.93
C PHE A 41 9.70 -0.58 -25.07
N ALA A 42 10.00 -1.44 -24.10
CA ALA A 42 9.69 -2.87 -24.11
C ALA A 42 8.21 -3.17 -24.36
N GLY A 43 7.30 -2.34 -23.83
CA GLY A 43 5.87 -2.52 -24.06
C GLY A 43 5.47 -2.45 -25.53
N TYR A 44 6.10 -1.57 -26.31
CA TYR A 44 5.79 -1.45 -27.74
C TYR A 44 6.35 -2.63 -28.53
N TYR A 45 7.52 -3.15 -28.16
CA TYR A 45 8.06 -4.38 -28.75
C TYR A 45 7.15 -5.56 -28.45
N ALA A 46 6.69 -5.70 -27.20
CA ALA A 46 5.76 -6.76 -26.82
C ALA A 46 4.45 -6.68 -27.60
N ALA A 47 3.88 -5.48 -27.77
CA ALA A 47 2.65 -5.30 -28.55
C ALA A 47 2.82 -5.71 -30.03
N ILE A 48 4.00 -5.53 -30.61
CA ILE A 48 4.34 -5.97 -31.97
C ILE A 48 4.51 -7.50 -31.99
N GLU A 49 5.42 -8.05 -31.19
CA GLU A 49 5.80 -9.47 -31.27
C GLU A 49 4.67 -10.40 -30.83
N LYS A 50 3.92 -10.03 -29.79
CA LYS A 50 2.79 -10.81 -29.30
C LYS A 50 1.55 -10.62 -30.15
N GLY A 51 1.60 -9.72 -31.15
CA GLY A 51 0.52 -9.50 -32.10
C GLY A 51 -0.66 -8.70 -31.54
N PHE A 52 -0.52 -8.03 -30.40
CA PHE A 52 -1.61 -7.22 -29.83
C PHE A 52 -2.03 -6.08 -30.76
N TYR A 53 -1.10 -5.48 -31.51
CA TYR A 53 -1.47 -4.53 -32.57
C TYR A 53 -2.21 -5.22 -33.72
N ARG A 54 -1.79 -6.42 -34.13
CA ARG A 54 -2.44 -7.18 -35.21
C ARG A 54 -3.86 -7.63 -34.84
N GLU A 55 -4.09 -8.00 -33.58
CA GLU A 55 -5.43 -8.30 -33.04
C GLU A 55 -6.38 -7.10 -33.19
N GLU A 56 -5.86 -5.88 -33.06
CA GLU A 56 -6.59 -4.63 -33.26
C GLU A 56 -6.56 -4.16 -34.73
N GLY A 57 -6.04 -4.97 -35.67
CA GLY A 57 -5.96 -4.64 -37.09
C GLY A 57 -4.94 -3.55 -37.42
N LEU A 58 -3.91 -3.38 -36.59
CA LEU A 58 -2.85 -2.39 -36.75
C LEU A 58 -1.51 -3.05 -37.05
N GLU A 59 -0.71 -2.41 -37.91
CA GLU A 59 0.69 -2.72 -38.11
C GLU A 59 1.54 -1.52 -37.64
N VAL A 60 2.24 -1.67 -36.51
CA VAL A 60 2.96 -0.55 -35.89
C VAL A 60 4.43 -0.59 -36.24
N LEU A 61 4.93 0.51 -36.80
CA LEU A 61 6.33 0.75 -37.08
C LEU A 61 6.93 1.67 -36.02
N LEU A 62 8.05 1.26 -35.42
CA LEU A 62 8.76 2.09 -34.45
C LEU A 62 9.83 2.93 -35.14
N LYS A 63 9.87 4.22 -34.83
CA LYS A 63 10.97 5.12 -35.20
C LYS A 63 11.78 5.45 -33.96
N GLU A 64 13.08 5.15 -33.98
CA GLU A 64 13.98 5.53 -32.90
C GLU A 64 14.12 7.05 -32.80
N GLY A 65 14.40 7.53 -31.58
CA GLY A 65 14.88 8.87 -31.33
C GLY A 65 16.39 8.91 -31.11
N TYR A 66 16.99 10.07 -31.31
CA TYR A 66 18.39 10.36 -30.97
C TYR A 66 18.51 11.83 -30.56
N PRO A 67 19.59 12.23 -29.87
CA PRO A 67 19.82 13.64 -29.56
C PRO A 67 19.65 14.52 -30.81
N GLY A 68 18.67 15.43 -30.78
CA GLY A 68 18.33 16.32 -31.89
C GLY A 68 17.01 16.00 -32.59
N ILE A 69 16.43 14.81 -32.42
CA ILE A 69 15.04 14.54 -32.80
C ILE A 69 14.10 15.02 -31.69
N ASN A 70 13.07 15.77 -32.07
CA ASN A 70 11.97 16.13 -31.19
C ASN A 70 10.72 15.31 -31.57
N PRO A 71 10.24 14.39 -30.71
CA PRO A 71 9.07 13.56 -31.00
C PRO A 71 7.81 14.35 -31.32
N VAL A 72 7.60 15.50 -30.66
CA VAL A 72 6.45 16.37 -30.92
C VAL A 72 6.47 16.93 -32.33
N GLN A 73 7.65 17.35 -32.82
CA GLN A 73 7.78 17.85 -34.18
C GLN A 73 7.49 16.77 -35.22
N GLU A 74 8.00 15.56 -35.03
CA GLU A 74 7.73 14.44 -35.96
C GLU A 74 6.24 14.07 -36.03
N VAL A 75 5.54 14.09 -34.90
CA VAL A 75 4.10 13.80 -34.84
C VAL A 75 3.28 14.93 -35.45
N VAL A 76 3.60 16.19 -35.14
CA VAL A 76 2.90 17.37 -35.69
C VAL A 76 3.14 17.53 -37.20
N ALA A 77 4.33 17.17 -37.70
CA ALA A 77 4.66 17.16 -39.12
C ALA A 77 3.98 16.01 -39.89
N GLY A 78 3.33 15.06 -39.19
CA GLY A 78 2.70 13.88 -39.80
C GLY A 78 3.68 12.80 -40.22
N HIS A 79 4.95 12.89 -39.80
CA HIS A 79 5.94 11.83 -40.02
C HIS A 79 5.71 10.62 -39.11
N ALA A 80 5.03 10.81 -37.98
CA ALA A 80 4.57 9.75 -37.09
C ALA A 80 3.11 10.00 -36.66
N ALA A 81 2.35 8.94 -36.44
CA ALA A 81 0.96 9.05 -35.99
C ALA A 81 0.86 9.24 -34.47
N PHE A 82 1.81 8.66 -33.73
CA PHE A 82 1.90 8.71 -32.28
C PHE A 82 3.33 8.99 -31.84
N GLY A 83 3.50 9.55 -30.65
CA GLY A 83 4.81 9.80 -30.06
C GLY A 83 4.85 9.46 -28.58
N VAL A 84 6.08 9.30 -28.07
CA VAL A 84 6.38 9.18 -26.64
C VAL A 84 7.23 10.36 -26.22
N ASP A 85 6.80 11.09 -25.19
CA ASP A 85 7.61 12.14 -24.56
C ASP A 85 7.21 12.33 -23.10
N ASN A 86 7.88 13.21 -22.35
CA ASN A 86 7.58 13.49 -20.95
C ASN A 86 6.58 14.65 -20.77
N THR A 87 6.45 15.17 -19.55
CA THR A 87 5.57 16.30 -19.22
C THR A 87 5.88 17.60 -19.95
N SER A 88 7.02 17.71 -20.64
CA SER A 88 7.33 18.83 -21.56
C SER A 88 6.28 19.01 -22.68
N LEU A 89 5.45 18.00 -22.93
CA LEU A 89 4.26 18.09 -23.81
C LEU A 89 3.31 19.23 -23.42
N LEU A 90 3.23 19.61 -22.13
CA LEU A 90 2.48 20.79 -21.68
C LEU A 90 3.04 22.08 -22.28
N LEU A 91 4.36 22.24 -22.26
CA LEU A 91 5.04 23.40 -22.81
C LEU A 91 4.87 23.45 -24.32
N ALA A 92 4.94 22.30 -25.00
CA ALA A 92 4.67 22.22 -26.43
C ALA A 92 3.23 22.64 -26.76
N ARG A 93 2.23 22.20 -25.98
CA ARG A 93 0.82 22.60 -26.13
C ARG A 93 0.64 24.11 -25.91
N ASP A 94 1.26 24.69 -24.89
CA ASP A 94 1.19 26.14 -24.62
C ASP A 94 1.86 27.00 -25.71
N ARG A 95 2.89 26.44 -26.38
CA ARG A 95 3.52 27.02 -27.57
C ARG A 95 2.71 26.82 -28.86
N GLY A 96 1.56 26.15 -28.79
CA GLY A 96 0.62 26.00 -29.90
C GLY A 96 0.67 24.66 -30.64
N ALA A 97 1.40 23.66 -30.14
CA ALA A 97 1.37 22.32 -30.74
C ALA A 97 -0.04 21.70 -30.58
N PRO A 98 -0.68 21.22 -31.68
CA PRO A 98 -2.03 20.69 -31.66
C PRO A 98 -2.06 19.24 -31.14
N ILE A 99 -1.52 18.99 -29.94
CA ILE A 99 -1.34 17.66 -29.36
C ILE A 99 -2.18 17.43 -28.12
N LYS A 100 -2.50 16.16 -27.86
CA LYS A 100 -3.10 15.67 -26.61
C LYS A 100 -2.36 14.47 -26.07
N VAL A 101 -2.25 14.39 -24.76
CA VAL A 101 -1.75 13.19 -24.07
C VAL A 101 -2.88 12.16 -24.03
N ILE A 102 -2.57 10.94 -24.45
CA ILE A 102 -3.53 9.86 -24.57
C ILE A 102 -3.34 8.75 -23.53
N ALA A 103 -2.16 8.64 -22.94
CA ALA A 103 -1.87 7.72 -21.85
C ALA A 103 -0.54 8.10 -21.16
N ALA A 104 -0.43 7.95 -19.84
CA ALA A 104 0.84 8.03 -19.13
C ALA A 104 1.38 6.62 -18.84
N ILE A 105 2.57 6.30 -19.35
CA ILE A 105 3.21 5.00 -19.15
C ILE A 105 4.03 5.02 -17.86
N PHE A 106 4.82 6.08 -17.63
CA PHE A 106 5.66 6.18 -16.43
C PHE A 106 4.98 7.12 -15.44
N GLN A 107 4.60 6.58 -14.30
CA GLN A 107 3.96 7.33 -13.23
C GLN A 107 4.92 8.31 -12.55
N HIS A 108 6.22 8.03 -12.52
CA HIS A 108 7.23 8.97 -12.04
C HIS A 108 8.25 9.27 -13.13
N SER A 109 8.71 10.51 -13.18
CA SER A 109 9.82 10.88 -14.04
C SER A 109 11.09 10.18 -13.58
N PRO A 110 11.85 9.53 -14.49
CA PRO A 110 13.15 8.98 -14.14
C PRO A 110 14.23 10.05 -13.95
N GLN A 111 13.93 11.34 -14.13
CA GLN A 111 14.95 12.37 -14.07
C GLN A 111 15.48 12.62 -12.67
N ILE A 112 16.80 12.65 -12.59
CA ILE A 112 17.55 12.92 -11.37
C ILE A 112 18.68 13.90 -11.66
N LEU A 113 19.12 14.59 -10.62
CA LEU A 113 20.36 15.34 -10.65
C LEU A 113 21.44 14.53 -9.94
N ILE A 114 22.59 14.38 -10.60
CA ILE A 114 23.72 13.59 -10.11
C ILE A 114 24.89 14.54 -9.90
N SER A 115 25.46 14.56 -8.69
CA SER A 115 26.65 15.34 -8.38
C SER A 115 27.83 14.43 -8.04
N ARG A 116 29.06 14.91 -8.26
CA ARG A 116 30.23 14.18 -7.77
C ARG A 116 30.34 14.31 -6.26
N GLN A 117 30.77 13.24 -5.59
CA GLN A 117 30.97 13.28 -4.14
C GLN A 117 31.97 14.36 -3.70
N ASP A 118 33.02 14.60 -4.50
CA ASP A 118 34.03 15.62 -4.22
C ASP A 118 33.61 17.05 -4.60
N ALA A 119 32.46 17.24 -5.25
CA ALA A 119 31.90 18.56 -5.54
C ALA A 119 31.20 19.20 -4.33
N GLY A 120 30.94 18.41 -3.27
CA GLY A 120 30.32 18.84 -2.01
C GLY A 120 28.85 19.24 -2.15
N ILE A 121 28.12 18.63 -3.07
CA ILE A 121 26.72 18.94 -3.38
C ILE A 121 25.85 17.80 -2.85
N LEU A 122 25.10 18.04 -1.77
CA LEU A 122 24.21 17.06 -1.13
C LEU A 122 22.74 17.42 -1.31
N SER A 123 22.45 18.70 -1.52
CA SER A 123 21.10 19.25 -1.70
C SER A 123 21.08 20.26 -2.85
N PRO A 124 19.89 20.63 -3.36
CA PRO A 124 19.74 21.71 -4.32
C PRO A 124 20.45 23.00 -3.87
N HIS A 125 20.39 23.37 -2.59
CA HIS A 125 20.98 24.61 -2.09
C HIS A 125 22.50 24.70 -2.28
N ASP A 126 23.19 23.57 -2.40
CA ASP A 126 24.64 23.51 -2.63
C ASP A 126 25.04 23.77 -4.09
N LEU A 127 24.05 23.86 -5.00
CA LEU A 127 24.27 24.11 -6.42
C LEU A 127 24.58 25.57 -6.73
N LYS A 128 24.45 26.47 -5.75
CA LYS A 128 24.72 27.90 -5.96
C LYS A 128 26.15 28.11 -6.46
N TYR A 129 26.26 28.76 -7.61
CA TYR A 129 27.48 29.04 -8.37
C TYR A 129 28.20 27.80 -8.91
N LYS A 130 27.54 26.64 -8.96
CA LYS A 130 28.06 25.40 -9.54
C LYS A 130 27.69 25.29 -11.02
N ARG A 131 28.42 24.45 -11.74
CA ARG A 131 28.21 24.15 -13.16
C ARG A 131 27.35 22.90 -13.29
N ILE A 132 26.18 23.06 -13.89
CA ILE A 132 25.21 21.98 -14.09
C ILE A 132 25.10 21.69 -15.58
N MET A 133 25.39 20.46 -16.00
CA MET A 133 25.07 19.99 -17.34
C MET A 133 23.61 19.56 -17.40
N LEU A 134 22.79 20.23 -18.22
CA LEU A 134 21.38 19.89 -18.39
C LEU A 134 20.85 20.23 -19.79
N VAL A 135 19.75 19.59 -20.20
CA VAL A 135 18.99 19.95 -21.40
C VAL A 135 17.70 20.66 -20.95
N PRO A 136 17.58 21.99 -21.06
CA PRO A 136 16.48 22.72 -20.40
C PRO A 136 15.09 22.25 -20.81
N GLU A 137 14.89 21.98 -22.11
CA GLU A 137 13.58 21.56 -22.63
C GLU A 137 13.18 20.14 -22.21
N GLN A 138 14.15 19.32 -21.83
CA GLN A 138 13.89 17.97 -21.35
C GLN A 138 13.93 17.91 -19.82
N SER A 139 14.63 18.83 -19.13
CA SER A 139 14.92 18.78 -17.69
C SER A 139 13.98 19.65 -16.85
N THR A 140 12.70 19.72 -17.23
CA THR A 140 11.69 20.58 -16.59
C THR A 140 11.56 20.34 -15.10
N ASP A 141 11.75 19.09 -14.67
CA ASP A 141 11.55 18.62 -13.32
C ASP A 141 12.67 19.14 -12.42
N ILE A 142 13.90 19.13 -12.95
CA ILE A 142 15.09 19.67 -12.29
C ILE A 142 14.97 21.18 -12.17
N LEU A 143 14.54 21.86 -13.24
CA LEU A 143 14.31 23.30 -13.21
C LEU A 143 13.19 23.68 -12.23
N ALA A 144 12.10 22.91 -12.18
CA ALA A 144 11.02 23.13 -11.22
C ALA A 144 11.50 22.92 -9.77
N MET A 145 12.34 21.91 -9.52
CA MET A 145 12.94 21.66 -8.20
C MET A 145 13.81 22.83 -7.76
N LEU A 146 14.72 23.31 -8.62
CA LEU A 146 15.58 24.45 -8.31
C LEU A 146 14.75 25.69 -7.95
N ASN A 147 13.71 25.99 -8.73
CA ASN A 147 12.84 27.12 -8.46
C ASN A 147 12.01 26.94 -7.17
N ASN A 148 11.53 25.73 -6.90
CA ASN A 148 10.79 25.42 -5.68
C ASN A 148 11.64 25.63 -4.41
N GLU A 149 12.93 25.31 -4.51
CA GLU A 149 13.93 25.53 -3.45
C GLU A 149 14.54 26.95 -3.46
N GLY A 150 13.97 27.88 -4.26
CA GLY A 150 14.38 29.29 -4.30
C GLY A 150 15.72 29.56 -4.99
N ILE A 151 16.19 28.65 -5.84
CA ILE A 151 17.44 28.77 -6.59
C ILE A 151 17.12 29.29 -7.99
N ASP A 152 17.44 30.56 -8.24
CA ASP A 152 17.28 31.16 -9.56
C ASP A 152 18.30 30.54 -10.55
N SER A 153 17.85 30.30 -11.78
CA SER A 153 18.68 29.98 -12.95
C SER A 153 19.94 30.85 -13.09
N ASN A 154 19.90 32.12 -12.67
CA ASN A 154 21.05 33.04 -12.70
C ASN A 154 22.12 32.72 -11.64
N GLN A 155 21.78 31.92 -10.64
CA GLN A 155 22.68 31.49 -9.58
C GLN A 155 23.41 30.19 -9.92
N VAL A 156 23.12 29.55 -11.04
CA VAL A 156 23.77 28.32 -11.51
C VAL A 156 24.37 28.54 -12.89
N THR A 157 25.51 27.92 -13.18
CA THR A 157 26.08 27.97 -14.55
C THR A 157 25.58 26.78 -15.34
N LEU A 158 24.65 27.01 -16.28
CA LEU A 158 24.10 25.96 -17.13
C LEU A 158 25.05 25.65 -18.29
N LEU A 159 25.45 24.39 -18.39
CA LEU A 159 26.23 23.83 -19.49
C LEU A 159 25.33 22.96 -20.35
N SER A 160 25.53 22.99 -21.67
CA SER A 160 24.82 22.10 -22.58
C SER A 160 25.18 20.64 -22.30
N HIS A 161 24.17 19.80 -22.11
CA HIS A 161 24.35 18.37 -21.91
C HIS A 161 24.79 17.69 -23.22
N ASN A 162 25.99 17.12 -23.23
CA ASN A 162 26.54 16.41 -24.39
C ASN A 162 26.44 14.87 -24.27
N TRP A 163 25.81 14.37 -23.20
CA TRP A 163 25.63 12.94 -22.90
C TRP A 163 26.95 12.16 -22.82
N ASP A 164 28.08 12.86 -22.67
CA ASP A 164 29.40 12.30 -22.47
C ASP A 164 29.78 12.37 -20.99
N LEU A 165 29.68 11.23 -20.31
CA LEU A 165 30.04 11.10 -18.90
C LEU A 165 31.52 11.43 -18.64
N ALA A 166 32.41 11.37 -19.64
CA ALA A 166 33.82 11.73 -19.45
C ALA A 166 34.00 13.21 -19.08
N ALA A 167 33.12 14.10 -19.56
CA ALA A 167 33.15 15.51 -19.20
C ALA A 167 32.77 15.74 -17.72
N PHE A 168 31.82 14.95 -17.20
CA PHE A 168 31.45 14.93 -15.80
C PHE A 168 32.55 14.32 -14.93
N SER A 169 33.04 13.13 -15.26
CA SER A 169 34.12 12.44 -14.55
C SER A 169 35.42 13.25 -14.54
N GLY A 170 35.70 14.01 -15.61
CA GLY A 170 36.85 14.92 -15.71
C GLY A 170 36.66 16.28 -15.03
N GLY A 171 35.53 16.51 -14.36
CA GLY A 171 35.26 17.70 -13.56
C GLY A 171 34.97 19.00 -14.32
N LYS A 172 34.51 18.89 -15.58
CA LYS A 172 34.00 20.05 -16.34
C LYS A 172 32.63 20.50 -15.86
N ALA A 173 31.86 19.61 -15.23
CA ALA A 173 30.63 19.92 -14.52
C ALA A 173 30.70 19.43 -13.08
N ASP A 174 29.96 20.09 -12.20
CA ASP A 174 29.85 19.75 -10.78
C ASP A 174 28.61 18.85 -10.54
N ALA A 175 27.57 19.02 -11.38
CA ALA A 175 26.41 18.16 -11.44
C ALA A 175 25.91 17.97 -12.90
N ILE A 176 25.16 16.89 -13.12
CA ILE A 176 24.62 16.46 -14.42
C ILE A 176 23.19 15.95 -14.21
N THR A 177 22.30 16.28 -15.14
CA THR A 177 20.99 15.60 -15.23
C THR A 177 21.14 14.23 -15.86
N GLY A 178 20.56 13.21 -15.25
CA GLY A 178 20.52 11.87 -15.82
C GLY A 178 19.17 11.22 -15.57
N TYR A 179 18.98 10.04 -16.13
CA TYR A 179 17.87 9.18 -15.79
C TYR A 179 18.34 8.12 -14.79
N SER A 180 17.54 7.90 -13.74
CA SER A 180 17.76 6.83 -12.77
C SER A 180 17.87 5.46 -13.44
N THR A 181 17.17 5.26 -14.56
CA THR A 181 17.13 4.02 -15.33
C THR A 181 18.40 3.73 -16.11
N THR A 182 19.23 4.73 -16.46
CA THR A 182 20.34 4.54 -17.42
C THR A 182 21.69 5.08 -16.93
N GLU A 183 21.77 6.35 -16.55
CA GLU A 183 23.06 6.99 -16.22
C GLU A 183 23.68 6.41 -14.93
N LEU A 184 22.85 6.00 -13.97
CA LEU A 184 23.31 5.39 -12.72
C LEU A 184 24.08 4.09 -12.96
N PHE A 185 23.62 3.24 -13.87
CA PHE A 185 24.32 2.00 -14.22
C PHE A 185 25.73 2.30 -14.75
N SER A 186 25.84 3.27 -15.65
CA SER A 186 27.11 3.64 -16.28
C SER A 186 28.11 4.21 -15.27
N LEU A 187 27.63 4.99 -14.30
CA LEU A 187 28.44 5.55 -13.20
C LEU A 187 28.89 4.47 -12.20
N GLN A 188 28.01 3.51 -11.90
CA GLN A 188 28.35 2.34 -11.06
C GLN A 188 29.44 1.48 -11.71
N GLN A 189 29.38 1.26 -13.03
CA GLN A 189 30.42 0.52 -13.77
C GLN A 189 31.77 1.23 -13.76
N GLN A 190 31.78 2.57 -13.72
CA GLN A 190 33.01 3.36 -13.59
C GLN A 190 33.50 3.49 -12.14
N ALA A 191 32.78 2.93 -11.16
CA ALA A 191 33.02 3.09 -9.73
C ALA A 191 33.16 4.56 -9.30
N LEU A 192 32.46 5.48 -9.98
CA LEU A 192 32.52 6.91 -9.68
C LEU A 192 31.58 7.21 -8.50
N PRO A 193 32.08 7.69 -7.36
CA PRO A 193 31.22 8.04 -6.24
C PRO A 193 30.43 9.32 -6.54
N VAL A 194 29.11 9.22 -6.43
CA VAL A 194 28.16 10.30 -6.75
C VAL A 194 27.08 10.43 -5.68
N HIS A 195 26.49 11.62 -5.58
CA HIS A 195 25.24 11.83 -4.84
C HIS A 195 24.09 12.01 -5.83
N ILE A 196 22.91 11.54 -5.42
CA ILE A 196 21.68 11.61 -6.22
C ILE A 196 20.72 12.55 -5.51
N ILE A 197 20.25 13.56 -6.24
CA ILE A 197 19.23 14.49 -5.82
C ILE A 197 18.00 14.22 -6.69
N ASN A 198 16.94 13.70 -6.06
CA ASN A 198 15.70 13.35 -6.75
C ASN A 198 14.66 14.46 -6.56
N PRO A 199 14.12 15.05 -7.66
CA PRO A 199 13.07 16.08 -7.59
C PRO A 199 11.85 15.72 -6.73
N ILE A 200 11.50 14.43 -6.65
CA ILE A 200 10.36 13.95 -5.85
C ILE A 200 10.54 14.28 -4.37
N ASN A 201 11.77 14.19 -3.85
CA ASN A 201 12.08 14.51 -2.44
C ASN A 201 11.88 16.00 -2.11
N TYR A 202 11.67 16.84 -3.12
CA TYR A 202 11.47 18.28 -3.03
C TYR A 202 10.09 18.70 -3.58
N GLY A 203 9.14 17.75 -3.61
CA GLY A 203 7.74 18.02 -3.99
C GLY A 203 7.50 18.18 -5.50
N ILE A 204 8.47 17.82 -6.34
CA ILE A 204 8.32 17.82 -7.80
C ILE A 204 8.15 16.39 -8.29
N ASP A 205 6.89 16.00 -8.48
CA ASP A 205 6.53 14.66 -8.91
C ASP A 205 5.77 14.68 -10.24
N TYR A 206 6.51 14.59 -11.35
CA TYR A 206 6.00 14.65 -12.71
C TYR A 206 5.89 13.27 -13.34
N TYR A 207 5.04 13.14 -14.37
CA TYR A 207 5.01 11.94 -15.21
C TYR A 207 6.29 11.80 -16.03
N GLY A 208 6.73 10.56 -16.25
CA GLY A 208 7.78 10.25 -17.21
C GLY A 208 7.19 10.09 -18.61
N ASP A 209 7.45 8.97 -19.28
CA ASP A 209 6.97 8.69 -20.63
C ASP A 209 5.44 8.67 -20.72
N CYS A 210 4.93 9.52 -21.60
CA CYS A 210 3.53 9.67 -21.96
C CYS A 210 3.36 9.45 -23.46
N LEU A 211 2.33 8.69 -23.83
CA LEU A 211 1.86 8.60 -25.21
C LEU A 211 1.05 9.84 -25.57
N PHE A 212 1.26 10.36 -26.78
CA PHE A 212 0.48 11.48 -27.30
C PHE A 212 0.23 11.34 -28.81
N THR A 213 -0.75 12.08 -29.30
CA THR A 213 -1.03 12.25 -30.74
C THR A 213 -1.61 13.65 -31.00
N THR A 214 -1.94 13.96 -32.26
CA THR A 214 -2.52 15.25 -32.63
C THR A 214 -4.03 15.30 -32.43
N ASP A 215 -4.57 16.50 -32.21
CA ASP A 215 -6.02 16.78 -32.26
C ASP A 215 -6.64 16.29 -33.57
N THR A 216 -5.93 16.48 -34.70
CA THR A 216 -6.35 16.03 -36.03
C THR A 216 -6.51 14.52 -36.09
N THR A 217 -5.55 13.76 -35.55
CA THR A 217 -5.63 12.28 -35.51
C THR A 217 -6.87 11.85 -34.73
N ILE A 218 -7.10 12.44 -33.55
CA ILE A 218 -8.24 12.13 -32.68
C ILE A 218 -9.58 12.42 -33.38
N GLN A 219 -9.69 13.56 -34.09
CA GLN A 219 -10.92 13.95 -34.77
C GLN A 219 -11.18 13.13 -36.04
N SER A 220 -10.12 12.82 -36.79
CA SER A 220 -10.23 12.11 -38.08
C SER A 220 -10.48 10.61 -37.93
N ASN A 221 -9.90 9.98 -36.89
CA ASN A 221 -9.97 8.54 -36.67
C ASN A 221 -9.88 8.21 -35.17
N PRO A 222 -10.93 8.53 -34.38
CA PRO A 222 -10.93 8.27 -32.95
C PRO A 222 -10.79 6.78 -32.62
N ASP A 223 -11.35 5.89 -33.45
CA ASP A 223 -11.25 4.45 -33.29
C ASP A 223 -9.81 3.94 -33.43
N LEU A 224 -9.02 4.50 -34.35
CA LEU A 224 -7.58 4.19 -34.43
C LEU A 224 -6.87 4.52 -33.12
N VAL A 225 -7.13 5.69 -32.54
CA VAL A 225 -6.51 6.12 -31.28
C VAL A 225 -6.87 5.14 -30.16
N LYS A 226 -8.14 4.73 -30.04
CA LYS A 226 -8.58 3.76 -29.01
C LYS A 226 -7.92 2.39 -29.17
N ARG A 227 -7.88 1.88 -30.40
CA ARG A 227 -7.25 0.59 -30.74
C ARG A 227 -5.75 0.61 -30.46
N PHE A 228 -5.08 1.68 -30.85
CA PHE A 228 -3.65 1.88 -30.61
C PHE A 228 -3.34 1.88 -29.11
N ILE A 229 -4.02 2.72 -28.32
CA ILE A 229 -3.87 2.78 -26.86
C ILE A 229 -4.06 1.38 -26.26
N ARG A 230 -5.17 0.70 -26.57
CA ARG A 230 -5.48 -0.62 -25.99
C ARG A 230 -4.38 -1.65 -26.27
N ALA A 231 -3.89 -1.72 -27.50
CA ALA A 231 -2.81 -2.63 -27.87
C ALA A 231 -1.46 -2.24 -27.23
N SER A 232 -1.11 -0.95 -27.19
CA SER A 232 0.11 -0.47 -26.54
C SER A 232 0.14 -0.80 -25.05
N LEU A 233 -0.97 -0.57 -24.34
CA LEU A 233 -1.09 -0.85 -22.90
C LEU A 233 -1.04 -2.35 -22.61
N LYS A 234 -1.67 -3.18 -23.46
CA LYS A 234 -1.56 -4.65 -23.39
C LYS A 234 -0.10 -5.10 -23.57
N GLY A 235 0.64 -4.46 -24.48
CA GLY A 235 2.07 -4.69 -24.66
C GLY A 235 2.90 -4.31 -23.45
N TRP A 236 2.70 -3.13 -22.88
CA TRP A 236 3.38 -2.70 -21.65
C TRP A 236 3.12 -3.63 -20.47
N LYS A 237 1.87 -4.07 -20.29
CA LYS A 237 1.53 -5.06 -19.26
C LYS A 237 2.29 -6.37 -19.47
N TYR A 238 2.37 -6.85 -20.71
CA TYR A 238 3.14 -8.06 -21.02
C TYR A 238 4.62 -7.86 -20.73
N ALA A 239 5.21 -6.75 -21.17
CA ALA A 239 6.63 -6.50 -21.04
C ALA A 239 7.11 -6.42 -19.59
N MET A 240 6.31 -5.82 -18.70
CA MET A 240 6.65 -5.75 -17.26
C MET A 240 6.53 -7.11 -16.57
N ASN A 241 5.59 -7.97 -17.02
CA ASN A 241 5.44 -9.31 -16.47
C ASN A 241 6.44 -10.34 -17.02
N HIS A 242 7.13 -10.01 -18.13
CA HIS A 242 8.03 -10.94 -18.84
C HIS A 242 9.38 -10.29 -19.14
N GLN A 243 9.99 -9.65 -18.15
CA GLN A 243 11.18 -8.81 -18.35
C GLN A 243 12.35 -9.57 -18.99
N GLU A 244 12.72 -10.76 -18.50
CA GLU A 244 13.83 -11.54 -19.08
C GLU A 244 13.57 -11.95 -20.54
N GLU A 245 12.32 -12.28 -20.89
CA GLU A 245 11.95 -12.55 -22.27
C GLU A 245 12.14 -11.30 -23.15
N MET A 246 11.68 -10.15 -22.63
CA MET A 246 11.84 -8.87 -23.32
C MET A 246 13.31 -8.47 -23.46
N ILE A 247 14.15 -8.73 -22.47
CA ILE A 247 15.60 -8.51 -22.54
C ILE A 247 16.19 -9.36 -23.67
N GLY A 248 15.87 -10.65 -23.72
CA GLY A 248 16.31 -11.53 -24.80
C GLY A 248 15.85 -11.06 -26.18
N LEU A 249 14.60 -10.61 -26.28
CA LEU A 249 14.05 -10.05 -27.51
C LEU A 249 14.74 -8.76 -27.95
N ILE A 250 14.99 -7.84 -27.02
CA ILE A 250 15.68 -6.57 -27.30
C ILE A 250 17.08 -6.87 -27.84
N LEU A 251 17.83 -7.74 -27.17
CA LEU A 251 19.18 -8.13 -27.61
C LEU A 251 19.16 -8.83 -28.97
N ALA A 252 18.15 -9.64 -29.25
CA ALA A 252 18.08 -10.40 -30.50
C ALA A 252 17.64 -9.56 -31.71
N LYS A 253 16.72 -8.61 -31.52
CA LYS A 253 15.98 -7.97 -32.63
C LYS A 253 16.14 -6.45 -32.70
N TYR A 254 16.28 -5.78 -31.56
CA TYR A 254 16.16 -4.32 -31.50
C TYR A 254 17.49 -3.61 -31.21
N ASN A 255 18.28 -4.09 -30.26
CA ASN A 255 19.58 -3.51 -29.94
C ASN A 255 20.57 -4.56 -29.37
N PRO A 256 21.35 -5.24 -30.22
CA PRO A 256 22.32 -6.25 -29.79
C PRO A 256 23.57 -5.67 -29.12
N SER A 257 23.74 -4.34 -29.12
CA SER A 257 24.93 -3.69 -28.54
C SER A 257 24.84 -3.45 -27.04
N LEU A 258 23.64 -3.56 -26.46
CA LEU A 258 23.43 -3.41 -25.02
C LEU A 258 23.85 -4.68 -24.27
N SER A 259 24.22 -4.53 -23.00
CA SER A 259 24.50 -5.68 -22.14
C SER A 259 23.22 -6.17 -21.46
N PRO A 260 23.07 -7.49 -21.21
CA PRO A 260 21.95 -8.02 -20.44
C PRO A 260 21.82 -7.37 -19.05
N GLU A 261 22.94 -7.10 -18.39
CA GLU A 261 22.99 -6.51 -17.05
C GLU A 261 22.42 -5.08 -17.06
N ARG A 262 22.75 -4.29 -18.08
CA ARG A 262 22.18 -2.96 -18.27
C ARG A 262 20.66 -3.02 -18.45
N LEU A 263 20.17 -3.93 -19.29
CA LEU A 263 18.74 -4.05 -19.54
C LEU A 263 17.97 -4.56 -18.31
N ARG A 264 18.57 -5.45 -17.50
CA ARG A 264 18.02 -5.85 -16.19
C ARG A 264 17.96 -4.68 -15.22
N PHE A 265 19.00 -3.85 -15.17
CA PHE A 265 19.01 -2.65 -14.36
C PHE A 265 17.90 -1.68 -14.79
N GLU A 266 17.79 -1.40 -16.09
CA GLU A 266 16.73 -0.55 -16.66
C GLU A 266 15.34 -1.10 -16.29
N ALA A 267 15.11 -2.41 -16.45
CA ALA A 267 13.85 -3.07 -16.11
C ALA A 267 13.48 -2.92 -14.62
N ASN A 268 14.47 -3.12 -13.72
CA ASN A 268 14.28 -2.98 -12.28
C ASN A 268 13.98 -1.54 -11.86
N GLU A 269 14.70 -0.56 -12.40
CA GLU A 269 14.43 0.86 -12.12
C GLU A 269 13.10 1.31 -12.73
N MET A 270 12.73 0.79 -13.90
CA MET A 270 11.45 1.08 -14.53
C MET A 270 10.26 0.58 -13.73
N ASN A 271 10.35 -0.57 -13.06
CA ASN A 271 9.28 -1.04 -12.17
C ASN A 271 8.96 -0.01 -11.07
N LYS A 272 9.98 0.68 -10.54
CA LYS A 272 9.82 1.69 -9.48
C LYS A 272 9.11 2.97 -9.94
N ILE A 273 9.16 3.27 -11.24
CA ILE A 273 8.60 4.52 -11.79
C ILE A 273 7.37 4.30 -12.67
N ILE A 274 7.16 3.10 -13.22
CA ILE A 274 5.93 2.71 -13.94
C ILE A 274 4.86 2.28 -12.94
N LEU A 275 5.25 1.62 -11.85
CA LEU A 275 4.35 1.09 -10.81
C LEU A 275 3.22 0.21 -11.39
N PRO A 276 3.52 -0.77 -12.28
CA PRO A 276 2.49 -1.51 -13.01
C PRO A 276 1.55 -2.34 -12.12
N ASP A 277 1.96 -2.64 -10.89
CA ASP A 277 1.18 -3.38 -9.89
C ASP A 277 0.29 -2.47 -9.01
N TYR A 278 0.52 -1.15 -9.02
CA TYR A 278 -0.17 -0.17 -8.17
C TYR A 278 -1.05 0.79 -8.95
N VAL A 279 -0.71 1.10 -10.20
CA VAL A 279 -1.45 2.06 -11.05
C VAL A 279 -1.76 1.42 -12.40
N GLU A 280 -3.00 1.57 -12.86
CA GLU A 280 -3.41 1.09 -14.18
C GLU A 280 -2.53 1.74 -15.28
N LEU A 281 -1.89 0.93 -16.11
CA LEU A 281 -1.05 1.42 -17.20
C LEU A 281 -1.85 2.34 -18.11
N GLY A 282 -1.29 3.53 -18.39
CA GLY A 282 -1.96 4.56 -19.17
C GLY A 282 -2.84 5.50 -18.37
N HIS A 283 -3.09 5.23 -17.08
CA HIS A 283 -3.87 6.10 -16.21
C HIS A 283 -3.23 7.49 -16.06
N MET A 284 -4.07 8.52 -16.15
CA MET A 284 -3.69 9.92 -15.98
C MET A 284 -4.60 10.54 -14.92
N ASN A 285 -4.02 10.94 -13.79
CA ASN A 285 -4.76 11.59 -12.71
C ASN A 285 -4.94 13.08 -13.05
N PRO A 286 -6.18 13.58 -13.23
CA PRO A 286 -6.42 14.98 -13.59
C PRO A 286 -5.94 15.99 -12.54
N ASP A 287 -6.06 15.68 -11.24
CA ASP A 287 -5.64 16.56 -10.15
C ASP A 287 -4.11 16.69 -10.11
N ARG A 288 -3.39 15.60 -10.40
CA ARG A 288 -1.93 15.64 -10.54
C ARG A 288 -1.50 16.47 -11.73
N TRP A 289 -2.14 16.32 -12.89
CA TRP A 289 -1.89 17.19 -14.03
C TRP A 289 -2.19 18.65 -13.73
N ALA A 290 -3.26 18.95 -12.98
CA ALA A 290 -3.58 20.30 -12.53
C ALA A 290 -2.48 20.86 -11.61
N LYS A 291 -1.93 20.03 -10.71
CA LYS A 291 -0.80 20.41 -9.86
C LYS A 291 0.47 20.70 -10.67
N ILE A 292 0.78 19.88 -11.66
CA ILE A 292 1.92 20.10 -12.58
C ILE A 292 1.75 21.43 -13.33
N VAL A 293 0.54 21.72 -13.82
CA VAL A 293 0.20 23.01 -14.45
C VAL A 293 0.40 24.17 -13.48
N GLU A 294 -0.09 24.05 -12.24
CA GLU A 294 0.06 25.08 -11.21
C GLU A 294 1.55 25.39 -10.93
N ILE A 295 2.38 24.36 -10.79
CA ILE A 295 3.82 24.51 -10.55
C ILE A 295 4.49 25.23 -11.73
N HIS A 296 4.21 24.83 -12.96
CA HIS A 296 4.79 25.50 -14.14
C HIS A 296 4.31 26.95 -14.31
N GLN A 297 3.04 27.25 -13.97
CA GLN A 297 2.50 28.61 -14.00
C GLN A 297 3.14 29.49 -12.94
N ARG A 298 3.30 28.98 -11.71
CA ARG A 298 3.94 29.67 -10.59
C ARG A 298 5.35 30.13 -10.94
N PHE A 299 6.08 29.32 -11.71
CA PHE A 299 7.46 29.61 -12.13
C PHE A 299 7.56 30.23 -13.53
N GLY A 300 6.45 30.65 -14.15
CA GLY A 300 6.45 31.35 -15.43
C GLY A 300 6.85 30.49 -16.64
N LEU A 301 6.89 29.16 -16.50
CA LEU A 301 7.16 28.23 -17.59
C LEU A 301 5.92 27.99 -18.46
N LEU A 302 4.72 28.18 -17.89
CA LEU A 302 3.43 28.01 -18.57
C LEU A 302 2.56 29.26 -18.38
N LYS A 303 1.78 29.64 -19.39
CA LYS A 303 0.91 30.83 -19.30
C LYS A 303 -0.25 30.59 -18.32
N PRO A 304 -0.74 31.63 -17.63
CA PRO A 304 -1.97 31.56 -16.84
C PRO A 304 -3.16 31.15 -17.71
N GLY A 305 -4.07 30.33 -17.17
CA GLY A 305 -5.31 29.94 -17.85
C GLY A 305 -5.17 28.78 -18.85
N PHE A 306 -4.14 27.95 -18.74
CA PHE A 306 -3.98 26.73 -19.55
C PHE A 306 -5.18 25.79 -19.37
N ALA A 307 -5.87 25.45 -20.47
CA ALA A 307 -7.07 24.61 -20.47
C ALA A 307 -6.70 23.12 -20.47
N LEU A 308 -6.54 22.53 -19.29
CA LEU A 308 -6.12 21.13 -19.11
C LEU A 308 -7.08 20.11 -19.77
N GLU A 309 -8.38 20.37 -19.72
CA GLU A 309 -9.43 19.56 -20.37
C GLU A 309 -9.23 19.40 -21.89
N ASN A 310 -8.59 20.38 -22.53
CA ASN A 310 -8.28 20.35 -23.96
C ASN A 310 -6.92 19.71 -24.26
N PHE A 311 -6.18 19.28 -23.25
CA PHE A 311 -4.87 18.65 -23.37
C PHE A 311 -4.90 17.15 -23.09
N LEU A 312 -5.76 16.70 -22.19
CA LEU A 312 -5.93 15.27 -21.87
C LEU A 312 -7.00 14.66 -22.78
N TYR A 313 -6.72 13.51 -23.40
CA TYR A 313 -7.69 12.75 -24.17
C TYR A 313 -8.46 11.77 -23.27
N ASN A 314 -9.80 11.82 -23.32
CA ASN A 314 -10.66 10.87 -22.65
C ASN A 314 -11.18 9.83 -23.66
N VAL A 315 -10.75 8.59 -23.49
CA VAL A 315 -11.09 7.44 -24.36
C VAL A 315 -12.61 7.17 -24.42
N ASN A 316 -13.36 7.61 -23.40
CA ASN A 316 -14.79 7.33 -23.25
C ASN A 316 -15.71 8.39 -23.89
N ASP A 317 -15.17 9.47 -24.46
CA ASP A 317 -15.95 10.68 -24.79
C ASP A 317 -16.24 10.92 -26.28
N THR A 318 -16.44 9.87 -27.10
CA THR A 318 -16.76 10.07 -28.53
C THR A 318 -18.19 9.65 -28.83
N GLY A 319 -19.09 10.63 -28.89
CA GLY A 319 -20.42 10.49 -29.45
C GLY A 319 -20.35 10.26 -30.97
N ASP A 320 -20.77 9.08 -31.43
CA ASP A 320 -20.73 8.71 -32.84
C ASP A 320 -22.15 8.55 -33.42
N PHE A 321 -22.61 9.58 -34.13
CA PHE A 321 -23.95 9.70 -34.73
C PHE A 321 -24.07 9.04 -36.12
N THR A 322 -22.98 8.52 -36.68
CA THR A 322 -22.95 8.10 -38.10
C THR A 322 -23.51 6.69 -38.37
N LYS A 323 -23.62 5.84 -37.34
CA LYS A 323 -24.07 4.44 -37.46
C LYS A 323 -25.56 4.23 -37.81
N TYR A 324 -26.40 5.27 -37.74
CA TYR A 324 -27.85 5.10 -37.91
C TYR A 324 -28.33 5.16 -39.37
N ARG A 325 -27.51 5.65 -40.31
CA ARG A 325 -27.99 5.96 -41.67
C ARG A 325 -28.24 4.74 -42.56
N THR A 326 -27.54 3.64 -42.33
CA THR A 326 -27.67 2.39 -43.11
C THR A 326 -28.77 1.46 -42.59
N VAL A 327 -29.22 1.65 -41.34
CA VAL A 327 -30.30 0.86 -40.72
C VAL A 327 -31.67 1.46 -41.01
N ILE A 328 -31.80 2.80 -41.03
CA ILE A 328 -33.09 3.49 -41.10
C ILE A 328 -33.87 3.21 -42.41
N LEU A 329 -33.20 3.16 -43.56
CA LEU A 329 -33.86 3.01 -44.86
C LEU A 329 -34.52 1.63 -45.09
N PRO A 330 -33.84 0.48 -44.81
CA PRO A 330 -34.50 -0.82 -44.86
C PRO A 330 -35.54 -0.98 -43.75
N LEU A 331 -35.38 -0.30 -42.60
CA LEU A 331 -36.35 -0.29 -41.51
C LEU A 331 -37.70 0.29 -41.96
N PHE A 332 -37.73 1.33 -42.80
CA PHE A 332 -39.00 1.90 -43.32
C PHE A 332 -39.77 0.95 -44.24
N VAL A 333 -39.08 0.17 -45.08
CA VAL A 333 -39.70 -0.83 -45.96
C VAL A 333 -40.22 -2.01 -45.14
N ILE A 334 -39.46 -2.43 -44.13
CA ILE A 334 -39.84 -3.45 -43.15
C ILE A 334 -41.04 -2.97 -42.32
N ILE A 335 -41.08 -1.71 -41.91
CA ILE A 335 -42.21 -1.08 -41.21
C ILE A 335 -43.45 -1.07 -42.10
N GLY A 336 -43.34 -0.77 -43.40
CA GLY A 336 -44.45 -0.80 -44.34
C GLY A 336 -45.07 -2.19 -44.51
N LEU A 337 -44.24 -3.22 -44.67
CA LEU A 337 -44.68 -4.62 -44.76
C LEU A 337 -45.22 -5.14 -43.42
N LEU A 338 -44.59 -4.75 -42.30
CA LEU A 338 -45.06 -5.02 -40.94
C LEU A 338 -46.41 -4.36 -40.67
N SER A 339 -46.72 -3.19 -41.25
CA SER A 339 -47.98 -2.47 -41.04
C SER A 339 -49.18 -3.21 -41.65
N ILE A 340 -48.99 -3.81 -42.84
CA ILE A 340 -50.02 -4.60 -43.52
C ILE A 340 -50.22 -5.95 -42.82
N ALA A 341 -49.11 -6.58 -42.40
CA ALA A 341 -49.15 -7.77 -41.57
C ALA A 341 -49.80 -7.49 -40.21
N LEU A 342 -49.57 -6.32 -39.62
CA LEU A 342 -50.14 -5.86 -38.35
C LEU A 342 -51.65 -5.67 -38.45
N LEU A 343 -52.18 -5.15 -39.55
CA LEU A 343 -53.63 -5.01 -39.74
C LEU A 343 -54.33 -6.38 -39.84
N ALA A 344 -53.77 -7.32 -40.60
CA ALA A 344 -54.29 -8.69 -40.69
C ALA A 344 -54.16 -9.44 -39.34
N PHE A 345 -53.04 -9.23 -38.65
CA PHE A 345 -52.76 -9.76 -37.32
C PHE A 345 -53.67 -9.14 -36.25
N MET A 346 -54.05 -7.86 -36.36
CA MET A 346 -54.96 -7.17 -35.45
C MET A 346 -56.39 -7.67 -35.58
N PHE A 347 -56.85 -8.02 -36.78
CA PHE A 347 -58.17 -8.59 -36.99
C PHE A 347 -58.29 -10.03 -36.48
N PHE A 348 -57.24 -10.85 -36.66
CA PHE A 348 -57.20 -12.21 -36.11
C PHE A 348 -56.98 -12.21 -34.58
N ASN A 349 -56.15 -11.30 -34.07
CA ASN A 349 -55.93 -11.12 -32.64
C ASN A 349 -57.16 -10.61 -31.91
N SER A 350 -57.91 -9.66 -32.45
CA SER A 350 -59.07 -9.10 -31.73
C SER A 350 -60.15 -10.13 -31.42
N LYS A 351 -60.16 -11.28 -32.11
CA LYS A 351 -61.06 -12.40 -31.83
C LYS A 351 -60.46 -13.44 -30.86
N LEU A 352 -59.16 -13.77 -30.97
CA LEU A 352 -58.48 -14.73 -30.07
C LEU A 352 -58.08 -14.10 -28.71
N LYS A 353 -57.72 -12.81 -28.70
CA LYS A 353 -57.45 -11.97 -27.52
C LYS A 353 -58.69 -11.62 -26.70
N ARG A 354 -59.89 -12.10 -27.03
CA ARG A 354 -61.06 -11.90 -26.16
C ARG A 354 -61.38 -13.09 -25.26
N ILE A 355 -60.81 -14.27 -25.52
CA ILE A 355 -61.14 -15.51 -24.79
C ILE A 355 -59.92 -16.06 -24.04
N VAL A 356 -58.73 -15.98 -24.63
CA VAL A 356 -57.49 -16.43 -23.98
C VAL A 356 -56.94 -15.32 -23.07
N LYS A 357 -57.06 -14.05 -23.47
CA LYS A 357 -56.51 -12.89 -22.76
C LYS A 357 -56.98 -12.73 -21.31
N GLU A 358 -58.24 -13.02 -20.97
CA GLU A 358 -58.72 -12.84 -19.59
C GLU A 358 -58.22 -13.91 -18.60
N ARG A 359 -57.95 -15.15 -19.03
CA ARG A 359 -57.52 -16.23 -18.12
C ARG A 359 -56.03 -16.54 -18.15
N THR A 360 -55.35 -16.32 -19.26
CA THR A 360 -53.90 -16.54 -19.33
C THR A 360 -53.09 -15.30 -18.97
N GLU A 361 -53.56 -14.06 -19.20
CA GLU A 361 -52.78 -12.88 -18.77
C GLU A 361 -52.71 -12.73 -17.25
N ILE A 362 -53.71 -13.20 -16.48
CA ILE A 362 -53.63 -13.19 -15.01
C ILE A 362 -52.72 -14.31 -14.50
N LEU A 363 -52.71 -15.49 -15.13
CA LEU A 363 -51.91 -16.64 -14.67
C LEU A 363 -50.46 -16.59 -15.18
N GLU A 364 -50.21 -16.20 -16.43
CA GLU A 364 -48.86 -16.08 -17.01
C GLU A 364 -48.12 -14.87 -16.48
N LYS A 365 -48.81 -13.74 -16.24
CA LYS A 365 -48.16 -12.61 -15.58
C LYS A 365 -47.77 -12.96 -14.15
N LYS A 366 -48.57 -13.76 -13.45
CA LYS A 366 -48.28 -14.22 -12.08
C LYS A 366 -47.25 -15.34 -12.02
N VAL A 367 -47.21 -16.24 -13.00
CA VAL A 367 -46.19 -17.31 -13.12
C VAL A 367 -44.87 -16.75 -13.63
N HIS A 368 -44.88 -15.80 -14.58
CA HIS A 368 -43.66 -15.15 -15.03
C HIS A 368 -43.12 -14.17 -13.99
N GLU A 369 -44.00 -13.42 -13.28
CA GLU A 369 -43.58 -12.70 -12.08
C GLU A 369 -43.07 -13.67 -11.02
N LEU A 370 -43.74 -14.81 -10.75
CA LEU A 370 -43.27 -15.83 -9.78
C LEU A 370 -41.95 -16.48 -10.20
N GLN A 371 -41.68 -16.72 -11.48
CA GLN A 371 -40.44 -17.34 -11.95
C GLN A 371 -39.28 -16.35 -12.03
N GLU A 372 -39.56 -15.10 -12.40
CA GLU A 372 -38.57 -14.01 -12.33
C GLU A 372 -38.33 -13.61 -10.87
N THR A 373 -39.34 -13.63 -10.00
CA THR A 373 -39.16 -13.47 -8.55
C THR A 373 -38.56 -14.71 -7.91
N GLU A 374 -38.80 -15.94 -8.34
CA GLU A 374 -38.17 -17.15 -7.79
C GLU A 374 -36.71 -17.25 -8.22
N LYS A 375 -36.37 -16.91 -9.47
CA LYS A 375 -34.98 -16.76 -9.92
C LYS A 375 -34.29 -15.59 -9.24
N ALA A 376 -34.96 -14.45 -9.09
CA ALA A 376 -34.40 -13.32 -8.34
C ALA A 376 -34.26 -13.64 -6.85
N VAL A 377 -35.20 -14.37 -6.24
CA VAL A 377 -35.19 -14.80 -4.82
C VAL A 377 -34.11 -15.86 -4.59
N LEU A 378 -33.95 -16.84 -5.49
CA LEU A 378 -32.84 -17.81 -5.44
C LEU A 378 -31.49 -17.13 -5.65
N HIS A 379 -31.39 -16.22 -6.63
CA HIS A 379 -30.16 -15.45 -6.82
C HIS A 379 -29.87 -14.53 -5.62
N LEU A 380 -30.89 -13.96 -4.96
CA LEU A 380 -30.74 -13.16 -3.74
C LEU A 380 -30.45 -14.03 -2.50
N ALA A 381 -30.88 -15.29 -2.48
CA ALA A 381 -30.65 -16.22 -1.37
C ALA A 381 -29.23 -16.80 -1.37
N TYR A 382 -28.63 -16.97 -2.56
CA TYR A 382 -27.32 -17.64 -2.73
C TYR A 382 -26.17 -16.71 -3.14
N HIS A 383 -26.43 -15.46 -3.51
CA HIS A 383 -25.38 -14.49 -3.84
C HIS A 383 -25.45 -13.25 -2.96
N ASP A 384 -24.29 -12.71 -2.64
CA ASP A 384 -24.16 -11.44 -1.96
C ASP A 384 -24.67 -10.30 -2.85
N THR A 385 -25.47 -9.41 -2.26
CA THR A 385 -26.15 -8.36 -3.02
C THR A 385 -25.22 -7.26 -3.50
N LEU A 386 -24.07 -7.08 -2.84
CA LEU A 386 -23.10 -6.04 -3.11
C LEU A 386 -22.10 -6.45 -4.19
N THR A 387 -21.41 -7.57 -3.99
CA THR A 387 -20.32 -8.06 -4.85
C THR A 387 -20.79 -9.03 -5.91
N LYS A 388 -22.02 -9.56 -5.79
CA LYS A 388 -22.57 -10.64 -6.62
C LYS A 388 -21.79 -11.95 -6.54
N LEU A 389 -20.87 -12.07 -5.59
CA LEU A 389 -20.24 -13.36 -5.28
C LEU A 389 -21.26 -14.32 -4.66
N PRO A 390 -21.08 -15.64 -4.83
CA PRO A 390 -21.78 -16.62 -4.03
C PRO A 390 -21.60 -16.33 -2.53
N ASN A 391 -22.66 -16.44 -1.75
CA ASN A 391 -22.66 -16.14 -0.32
C ASN A 391 -22.41 -17.39 0.53
N ARG A 392 -22.46 -17.23 1.86
CA ARG A 392 -22.27 -18.32 2.82
C ARG A 392 -23.13 -19.55 2.55
N LEU A 393 -24.39 -19.37 2.12
CA LEU A 393 -25.30 -20.48 1.85
C LEU A 393 -24.84 -21.31 0.65
N GLN A 394 -24.33 -20.65 -0.39
CA GLN A 394 -23.80 -21.35 -1.57
C GLN A 394 -22.45 -22.02 -1.29
N LEU A 395 -21.62 -21.45 -0.43
CA LEU A 395 -20.37 -22.07 0.02
C LEU A 395 -20.62 -23.41 0.71
N ILE A 396 -21.57 -23.45 1.66
CA ILE A 396 -21.89 -24.67 2.41
C ILE A 396 -22.36 -25.77 1.46
N ASP A 397 -23.28 -25.45 0.54
CA ASP A 397 -23.79 -26.40 -0.45
C ASP A 397 -22.69 -26.93 -1.39
N HIS A 398 -21.75 -26.07 -1.80
CA HIS A 398 -20.61 -26.47 -2.61
C HIS A 398 -19.64 -27.36 -1.83
N ILE A 399 -19.34 -27.06 -0.56
CA ILE A 399 -18.50 -27.90 0.30
C ILE A 399 -19.15 -29.27 0.51
N ASP A 400 -20.45 -29.32 0.82
CA ASP A 400 -21.17 -30.58 1.03
C ASP A 400 -21.20 -31.43 -0.24
N THR A 401 -21.47 -30.82 -1.39
CA THR A 401 -21.44 -31.52 -2.70
C THR A 401 -20.04 -32.03 -3.03
N ARG A 402 -19.00 -31.26 -2.69
CA ARG A 402 -17.60 -31.61 -2.91
C ARG A 402 -17.18 -32.79 -2.04
N LYS A 403 -17.49 -32.73 -0.74
CA LYS A 403 -17.27 -33.82 0.22
C LYS A 403 -17.77 -35.16 -0.30
N HIS A 404 -19.01 -35.22 -0.80
CA HIS A 404 -19.60 -36.46 -1.32
C HIS A 404 -18.87 -37.03 -2.56
N ARG A 405 -18.23 -36.16 -3.35
CA ARG A 405 -17.45 -36.55 -4.53
C ARG A 405 -16.04 -37.00 -4.15
N GLU A 406 -15.42 -36.32 -3.19
CA GLU A 406 -14.03 -36.57 -2.79
C GLU A 406 -13.90 -37.74 -1.79
N ASP A 407 -14.88 -37.97 -0.91
CA ASP A 407 -14.96 -39.19 -0.07
C ASP A 407 -14.99 -40.48 -0.91
N LYS A 408 -15.48 -40.39 -2.16
CA LYS A 408 -15.49 -41.51 -3.12
C LYS A 408 -14.20 -41.66 -3.92
N LEU A 409 -13.42 -40.60 -4.08
CA LEU A 409 -12.21 -40.56 -4.92
C LEU A 409 -10.90 -40.50 -4.11
N GLY A 410 -10.97 -40.24 -2.80
CA GLY A 410 -9.81 -40.06 -1.92
C GLY A 410 -9.06 -38.73 -2.15
N GLU A 411 -9.73 -37.73 -2.72
CA GLU A 411 -9.15 -36.40 -3.00
C GLU A 411 -9.26 -35.47 -1.78
N GLN A 412 -8.43 -34.43 -1.75
CA GLN A 412 -8.44 -33.39 -0.70
C GLN A 412 -8.74 -32.02 -1.33
N PHE A 413 -9.34 -31.14 -0.53
CA PHE A 413 -9.55 -29.74 -0.89
C PHE A 413 -9.20 -28.83 0.28
N ALA A 414 -8.92 -27.56 0.01
CA ALA A 414 -8.67 -26.56 1.04
C ALA A 414 -9.66 -25.41 0.94
N ILE A 415 -9.92 -24.77 2.08
CA ILE A 415 -10.53 -23.45 2.12
C ILE A 415 -9.58 -22.45 2.75
N ALA A 416 -9.64 -21.20 2.30
CA ALA A 416 -8.92 -20.11 2.92
C ALA A 416 -9.85 -18.94 3.23
N PHE A 417 -9.89 -18.54 4.49
CA PHE A 417 -10.67 -17.42 5.00
C PHE A 417 -9.83 -16.16 4.96
N PHE A 418 -10.36 -15.07 4.42
CA PHE A 418 -9.73 -13.76 4.30
C PHE A 418 -10.56 -12.72 5.03
N ASP A 419 -9.86 -11.83 5.74
CA ASP A 419 -10.42 -10.62 6.33
C ASP A 419 -9.52 -9.43 5.98
N LEU A 420 -10.15 -8.30 5.65
CA LEU A 420 -9.48 -7.07 5.28
C LEU A 420 -9.06 -6.28 6.52
N ASP A 421 -7.75 -6.18 6.75
CA ASP A 421 -7.18 -5.56 7.94
C ASP A 421 -7.54 -4.06 8.04
N ASP A 422 -8.13 -3.66 9.17
CA ASP A 422 -8.51 -2.27 9.48
C ASP A 422 -9.50 -1.63 8.47
N PHE A 423 -10.27 -2.42 7.71
CA PHE A 423 -11.26 -1.95 6.73
C PHE A 423 -12.31 -1.01 7.35
N LYS A 424 -12.65 -1.17 8.63
CA LYS A 424 -13.53 -0.25 9.37
C LYS A 424 -13.05 1.21 9.31
N ARG A 425 -11.74 1.48 9.22
CA ARG A 425 -11.19 2.84 9.06
C ARG A 425 -11.63 3.49 7.74
N ILE A 426 -11.83 2.70 6.68
CA ILE A 426 -12.38 3.21 5.42
C ILE A 426 -13.85 3.60 5.60
N ASN A 427 -14.63 2.78 6.30
CA ASN A 427 -16.03 3.10 6.56
C ASN A 427 -16.20 4.32 7.46
N ASP A 428 -15.46 4.38 8.58
CA ASP A 428 -15.55 5.48 9.55
C ASP A 428 -14.95 6.78 9.00
N GLY A 429 -13.90 6.69 8.16
CA GLY A 429 -13.20 7.85 7.59
C GLY A 429 -13.75 8.36 6.24
N MET A 430 -14.31 7.48 5.40
CA MET A 430 -14.73 7.80 4.03
C MET A 430 -16.17 7.38 3.69
N GLY A 431 -16.91 6.88 4.68
CA GLY A 431 -18.31 6.51 4.56
C GLY A 431 -18.53 5.14 3.92
N HIS A 432 -19.65 4.51 4.26
CA HIS A 432 -19.99 3.15 3.84
C HIS A 432 -20.04 2.94 2.32
N SER A 433 -20.34 3.96 1.51
CA SER A 433 -20.37 3.84 0.04
C SER A 433 -19.00 3.56 -0.58
N THR A 434 -17.93 4.08 0.04
CA THR A 434 -16.54 3.86 -0.38
C THR A 434 -16.10 2.45 0.02
N GLY A 435 -16.43 2.02 1.24
CA GLY A 435 -16.20 0.64 1.67
C GLY A 435 -16.92 -0.37 0.77
N ASP A 436 -18.17 -0.09 0.40
CA ASP A 436 -18.95 -0.92 -0.51
C ASP A 436 -18.32 -1.04 -1.91
N ALA A 437 -17.70 0.03 -2.42
CA ALA A 437 -16.99 -0.01 -3.69
C ALA A 437 -15.66 -0.78 -3.58
N PHE A 438 -14.98 -0.69 -2.44
CA PHE A 438 -13.76 -1.46 -2.20
C PHE A 438 -14.03 -2.97 -2.13
N LEU A 439 -15.10 -3.37 -1.44
CA LEU A 439 -15.47 -4.78 -1.32
C LEU A 439 -15.81 -5.41 -2.68
N ARG A 440 -16.35 -4.63 -3.63
CA ARG A 440 -16.54 -5.08 -5.01
C ARG A 440 -15.21 -5.25 -5.73
N GLU A 441 -14.28 -4.33 -5.57
CA GLU A 441 -12.95 -4.46 -6.17
C GLU A 441 -12.20 -5.69 -5.61
N VAL A 442 -12.19 -5.86 -4.28
CA VAL A 442 -11.60 -7.05 -3.63
C VAL A 442 -12.20 -8.34 -4.18
N SER A 443 -13.51 -8.38 -4.38
CA SER A 443 -14.17 -9.54 -4.98
C SER A 443 -13.67 -9.87 -6.38
N LEU A 444 -13.44 -8.85 -7.21
CA LEU A 444 -12.93 -9.01 -8.57
C LEU A 444 -11.48 -9.46 -8.57
N ARG A 445 -10.65 -8.89 -7.70
CA ARG A 445 -9.23 -9.26 -7.55
C ARG A 445 -9.07 -10.72 -7.11
N LEU A 446 -9.84 -11.13 -6.11
CA LEU A 446 -9.86 -12.52 -5.66
C LEU A 446 -10.33 -13.47 -6.78
N GLN A 447 -11.41 -13.16 -7.49
CA GLN A 447 -11.85 -13.98 -8.62
C GLN A 447 -10.79 -14.06 -9.73
N HIS A 448 -10.11 -12.95 -10.01
CA HIS A 448 -9.08 -12.89 -11.03
C HIS A 448 -7.78 -13.61 -10.63
N CYS A 449 -7.50 -13.70 -9.33
CA CYS A 449 -6.39 -14.46 -8.78
C CYS A 449 -6.63 -15.98 -8.92
N LEU A 450 -7.84 -16.45 -8.60
CA LEU A 450 -8.12 -17.89 -8.60
C LEU A 450 -8.44 -18.45 -9.98
N LYS A 451 -9.15 -17.71 -10.85
CA LYS A 451 -9.57 -18.21 -12.16
C LYS A 451 -10.21 -19.62 -12.08
N ASP A 452 -9.50 -20.67 -12.53
CA ASP A 452 -9.96 -22.07 -12.57
C ASP A 452 -9.43 -22.91 -11.39
N THR A 453 -8.57 -22.36 -10.53
CA THR A 453 -7.98 -23.07 -9.38
C THR A 453 -8.88 -23.09 -8.17
N GLY A 454 -9.99 -22.36 -8.19
CA GLY A 454 -10.98 -22.35 -7.12
C GLY A 454 -12.08 -21.32 -7.28
N GLN A 455 -12.87 -21.13 -6.23
CA GLN A 455 -14.03 -20.27 -6.23
C GLN A 455 -14.05 -19.34 -5.02
N VAL A 456 -14.52 -18.11 -5.23
CA VAL A 456 -14.56 -17.05 -4.21
C VAL A 456 -15.98 -16.85 -3.70
N TYR A 457 -16.11 -16.69 -2.39
CA TYR A 457 -17.37 -16.46 -1.68
C TYR A 457 -17.22 -15.25 -0.78
N ARG A 458 -18.32 -14.52 -0.52
CA ARG A 458 -18.36 -13.45 0.48
C ARG A 458 -19.33 -13.83 1.58
N LEU A 459 -18.88 -13.84 2.84
CA LEU A 459 -19.71 -14.26 3.97
C LEU A 459 -20.51 -13.08 4.53
N GLY A 460 -19.95 -11.88 4.47
CA GLY A 460 -20.53 -10.63 4.96
C GLY A 460 -19.41 -9.65 5.32
N GLY A 461 -19.73 -8.36 5.47
CA GLY A 461 -18.71 -7.36 5.83
C GLY A 461 -17.51 -7.36 4.89
N ASP A 462 -16.32 -7.53 5.46
CA ASP A 462 -15.00 -7.63 4.85
C ASP A 462 -14.48 -9.08 4.71
N GLU A 463 -15.32 -10.08 4.96
CA GLU A 463 -14.92 -11.47 5.00
C GLU A 463 -15.16 -12.21 3.68
N PHE A 464 -14.10 -12.83 3.16
CA PHE A 464 -14.13 -13.64 1.93
C PHE A 464 -13.62 -15.06 2.21
N ILE A 465 -14.14 -16.05 1.49
CA ILE A 465 -13.60 -17.42 1.51
C ILE A 465 -13.25 -17.87 0.11
N LEU A 466 -12.08 -18.48 -0.02
CA LEU A 466 -11.64 -19.21 -1.20
C LEU A 466 -11.86 -20.70 -0.97
N LEU A 467 -12.48 -21.38 -1.93
CA LEU A 467 -12.54 -22.84 -2.00
C LEU A 467 -11.60 -23.33 -3.11
N LEU A 468 -10.56 -24.06 -2.75
CA LEU A 468 -9.53 -24.59 -3.64
C LEU A 468 -9.75 -26.11 -3.85
N PRO A 469 -10.39 -26.52 -4.95
CA PRO A 469 -10.58 -27.92 -5.30
C PRO A 469 -9.25 -28.60 -5.68
N GLN A 470 -9.05 -29.84 -5.21
CA GLN A 470 -7.92 -30.72 -5.57
C GLN A 470 -6.54 -30.21 -5.16
N VAL A 471 -6.22 -30.44 -3.89
CA VAL A 471 -4.93 -30.09 -3.30
C VAL A 471 -3.95 -31.26 -3.45
N GLN A 472 -2.77 -30.99 -4.01
CA GLN A 472 -1.68 -31.98 -4.12
C GLN A 472 -0.51 -31.71 -3.14
N ASP A 473 -0.27 -30.45 -2.75
CA ASP A 473 0.81 -30.04 -1.84
C ASP A 473 0.44 -28.74 -1.08
N TYR A 474 0.90 -28.60 0.17
CA TYR A 474 0.69 -27.42 1.01
C TYR A 474 1.36 -26.16 0.44
N ASN A 475 2.53 -26.31 -0.19
CA ASN A 475 3.24 -25.17 -0.81
C ASN A 475 2.44 -24.55 -1.94
N HIS A 476 1.73 -25.36 -2.73
CA HIS A 476 0.89 -24.88 -3.81
C HIS A 476 -0.29 -24.04 -3.31
N ILE A 477 -0.89 -24.43 -2.18
CA ILE A 477 -1.92 -23.60 -1.55
C ILE A 477 -1.32 -22.31 -1.04
N ALA A 478 -0.17 -22.38 -0.35
CA ALA A 478 0.52 -21.20 0.17
C ALA A 478 0.77 -20.14 -0.92
N ASP A 479 1.25 -20.57 -2.11
CA ASP A 479 1.49 -19.67 -3.24
C ASP A 479 0.20 -18.98 -3.74
N ILE A 480 -0.91 -19.72 -3.82
CA ILE A 480 -2.20 -19.16 -4.24
C ILE A 480 -2.71 -18.15 -3.21
N ILE A 481 -2.60 -18.47 -1.91
CA ILE A 481 -3.07 -17.60 -0.83
C ILE A 481 -2.18 -16.35 -0.72
N GLN A 482 -0.88 -16.49 -0.87
CA GLN A 482 0.05 -15.36 -0.89
C GLN A 482 -0.26 -14.41 -2.06
N ALA A 483 -0.48 -14.95 -3.27
CA ALA A 483 -0.89 -14.17 -4.43
C ALA A 483 -2.25 -13.47 -4.23
N ALA A 484 -3.18 -14.12 -3.54
CA ALA A 484 -4.47 -13.52 -3.20
C ALA A 484 -4.34 -12.38 -2.17
N ILE A 485 -3.48 -12.52 -1.15
CA ILE A 485 -3.17 -11.44 -0.20
C ILE A 485 -2.52 -10.26 -0.93
N GLU A 486 -1.53 -10.52 -1.78
CA GLU A 486 -0.85 -9.48 -2.58
C GLU A 486 -1.82 -8.77 -3.52
N ALA A 487 -2.74 -9.51 -4.14
CA ALA A 487 -3.81 -8.93 -4.94
C ALA A 487 -4.70 -8.01 -4.09
N ILE A 488 -5.05 -8.37 -2.85
CA ILE A 488 -5.83 -7.49 -1.98
C ILE A 488 -5.03 -6.24 -1.57
N ASN A 489 -3.76 -6.40 -1.17
CA ASN A 489 -2.89 -5.31 -0.70
C ASN A 489 -2.64 -4.20 -1.72
N SER A 490 -2.82 -4.54 -3.00
CA SER A 490 -2.57 -3.61 -4.09
C SER A 490 -3.43 -2.34 -3.92
N SER A 491 -2.83 -1.17 -4.20
CA SER A 491 -3.50 0.13 -4.01
C SER A 491 -4.86 0.14 -4.69
N TRP A 492 -5.87 0.69 -4.04
CA TRP A 492 -7.16 0.94 -4.66
C TRP A 492 -7.49 2.42 -4.63
N SER A 493 -7.51 3.04 -5.80
CA SER A 493 -7.86 4.46 -5.93
C SER A 493 -9.36 4.63 -6.03
N PHE A 494 -9.95 5.40 -5.11
CA PHE A 494 -11.37 5.76 -5.14
C PHE A 494 -11.60 7.22 -4.77
N ASN A 495 -12.30 7.96 -5.63
CA ASN A 495 -12.57 9.40 -5.48
C ASN A 495 -11.30 10.24 -5.17
N GLY A 496 -10.18 9.89 -5.80
CA GLY A 496 -8.92 10.62 -5.67
C GLY A 496 -8.11 10.28 -4.42
N ASN A 497 -8.55 9.30 -3.62
CA ASN A 497 -7.78 8.78 -2.51
C ASN A 497 -7.33 7.34 -2.80
N ASP A 498 -6.04 7.08 -2.61
CA ASP A 498 -5.49 5.73 -2.65
C ASP A 498 -5.65 5.07 -1.29
N LEU A 499 -6.38 3.96 -1.30
CA LEU A 499 -6.65 3.15 -0.14
C LEU A 499 -5.76 1.91 -0.22
N HIS A 500 -4.96 1.74 0.82
CA HIS A 500 -4.22 0.52 1.06
C HIS A 500 -4.86 -0.22 2.22
N VAL A 501 -5.29 -1.45 1.93
CA VAL A 501 -5.86 -2.36 2.93
C VAL A 501 -5.18 -3.68 2.74
N SER A 502 -4.56 -4.17 3.80
CA SER A 502 -4.00 -5.51 3.76
C SER A 502 -5.04 -6.57 4.05
N ALA A 503 -4.74 -7.84 3.75
CA ALA A 503 -5.57 -8.94 4.20
C ALA A 503 -4.78 -9.95 5.01
N SER A 504 -5.45 -10.49 6.02
CA SER A 504 -4.97 -11.66 6.75
C SER A 504 -5.77 -12.87 6.31
N ALA A 505 -5.10 -14.01 6.11
CA ALA A 505 -5.74 -15.23 5.64
C ALA A 505 -5.46 -16.47 6.50
N GLY A 506 -6.41 -17.39 6.55
CA GLY A 506 -6.33 -18.62 7.33
C GLY A 506 -6.77 -19.82 6.53
N ILE A 507 -5.99 -20.89 6.53
CA ILE A 507 -6.14 -22.01 5.59
C ILE A 507 -6.49 -23.28 6.35
N ALA A 508 -7.56 -23.98 5.96
CA ALA A 508 -7.95 -25.28 6.51
C ALA A 508 -8.16 -26.32 5.40
N MET A 509 -7.75 -27.56 5.65
CA MET A 509 -7.79 -28.65 4.67
C MET A 509 -8.77 -29.75 5.04
N TYR A 510 -9.59 -30.18 4.08
CA TYR A 510 -10.44 -31.36 4.20
C TYR A 510 -9.68 -32.64 3.82
N PRO A 511 -9.85 -33.76 4.55
CA PRO A 511 -10.68 -33.94 5.76
C PRO A 511 -9.93 -33.71 7.08
N LYS A 512 -8.66 -33.25 7.03
CA LYS A 512 -7.76 -33.19 8.19
C LYS A 512 -8.22 -32.21 9.27
N ASP A 513 -8.61 -31.01 8.86
CA ASP A 513 -8.88 -29.86 9.74
C ASP A 513 -10.39 -29.65 9.99
N GLY A 514 -11.25 -30.45 9.34
CA GLY A 514 -12.70 -30.43 9.49
C GLY A 514 -13.37 -31.44 8.54
N GLN A 515 -14.53 -31.99 8.95
CA GLN A 515 -15.27 -33.00 8.17
C GLN A 515 -16.61 -32.49 7.62
N ASP A 516 -16.98 -31.25 7.89
CA ASP A 516 -18.20 -30.59 7.43
C ASP A 516 -17.90 -29.10 7.17
N ALA A 517 -18.82 -28.41 6.49
CA ALA A 517 -18.60 -27.02 6.10
C ALA A 517 -18.39 -26.09 7.31
N ASP A 518 -19.15 -26.27 8.40
CA ASP A 518 -19.04 -25.41 9.58
C ASP A 518 -17.70 -25.66 10.31
N SER A 519 -17.26 -26.91 10.45
CA SER A 519 -15.96 -27.22 11.08
C SER A 519 -14.77 -26.69 10.27
N LEU A 520 -14.80 -26.81 8.94
CA LEU A 520 -13.75 -26.25 8.08
C LEU A 520 -13.72 -24.71 8.13
N ILE A 521 -14.87 -24.05 7.96
CA ILE A 521 -14.96 -22.58 8.00
C ILE A 521 -14.41 -22.06 9.33
N LYS A 522 -14.79 -22.70 10.44
CA LYS A 522 -14.28 -22.34 11.77
C LYS A 522 -12.76 -22.51 11.86
N ALA A 523 -12.21 -23.62 11.40
CA ALA A 523 -10.76 -23.86 11.39
C ALA A 523 -10.00 -22.80 10.58
N ALA A 524 -10.49 -22.44 9.39
CA ALA A 524 -9.89 -21.42 8.55
C ALA A 524 -9.96 -20.02 9.19
N ASP A 525 -11.08 -19.68 9.82
CA ASP A 525 -11.24 -18.41 10.57
C ASP A 525 -10.23 -18.29 11.73
N MET A 526 -10.06 -19.34 12.54
CA MET A 526 -9.07 -19.34 13.62
C MET A 526 -7.64 -19.18 13.11
N ALA A 527 -7.32 -19.76 11.94
CA ALA A 527 -6.02 -19.59 11.33
C ALA A 527 -5.80 -18.15 10.80
N MET A 528 -6.85 -17.50 10.31
CA MET A 528 -6.81 -16.12 9.82
C MET A 528 -6.59 -15.16 10.99
N TYR A 529 -7.25 -15.42 12.12
CA TYR A 529 -7.05 -14.64 13.32
C TYR A 529 -5.60 -14.71 13.82
N GLU A 530 -4.96 -15.89 13.80
CA GLU A 530 -3.55 -16.04 14.14
C GLU A 530 -2.62 -15.28 13.16
N ALA A 531 -2.98 -15.24 11.87
CA ALA A 531 -2.28 -14.42 10.88
C ALA A 531 -2.34 -12.92 11.23
N LYS A 532 -3.49 -12.42 11.70
CA LYS A 532 -3.61 -11.03 12.20
C LYS A 532 -2.68 -10.76 13.37
N GLN A 533 -2.63 -11.66 14.35
CA GLN A 533 -1.79 -11.51 15.53
C GLN A 533 -0.30 -11.41 15.23
N LYS A 534 0.18 -12.20 14.26
CA LYS A 534 1.60 -12.25 13.92
C LYS A 534 2.07 -11.04 13.11
N GLY A 535 1.23 -10.03 12.92
CA GLY A 535 1.57 -8.76 12.30
C GLY A 535 0.78 -8.42 11.04
N LYS A 536 -0.43 -8.98 10.89
CA LYS A 536 -1.34 -8.76 9.74
C LYS A 536 -0.67 -9.07 8.39
N ASN A 537 -1.39 -8.85 7.28
CA ASN A 537 -0.85 -8.99 5.92
C ASN A 537 -0.10 -10.31 5.64
N ARG A 538 -0.68 -11.45 6.06
CA ARG A 538 -0.05 -12.77 5.92
C ARG A 538 -1.09 -13.86 5.98
N TYR A 539 -0.68 -15.09 5.69
CA TYR A 539 -1.52 -16.27 5.88
C TYR A 539 -1.00 -17.17 6.99
N HIS A 540 -1.86 -18.04 7.51
CA HIS A 540 -1.46 -19.14 8.38
C HIS A 540 -2.26 -20.40 8.03
N PHE A 541 -1.60 -21.57 8.06
CA PHE A 541 -2.30 -22.85 8.02
C PHE A 541 -2.86 -23.17 9.39
N PHE A 542 -4.06 -23.73 9.43
CA PHE A 542 -4.65 -24.25 10.64
C PHE A 542 -3.82 -25.41 11.18
N ASN A 543 -3.60 -25.40 12.48
CA ASN A 543 -3.14 -26.54 13.24
C ASN A 543 -4.01 -26.64 14.51
N GLU A 544 -4.12 -27.82 15.12
CA GLU A 544 -4.96 -28.00 16.32
C GLU A 544 -4.51 -27.11 17.50
N GLU A 545 -3.22 -26.79 17.60
CA GLU A 545 -2.67 -25.91 18.63
C GLU A 545 -3.17 -24.45 18.50
N MET A 546 -3.48 -23.99 17.28
CA MET A 546 -4.03 -22.66 17.00
C MET A 546 -5.52 -22.54 17.35
N HIS A 547 -6.31 -23.61 17.22
CA HIS A 547 -7.69 -23.59 17.74
C HIS A 547 -7.66 -23.28 19.23
N ALA A 548 -6.78 -23.97 19.97
CA ALA A 548 -6.58 -23.72 21.38
C ALA A 548 -6.12 -22.28 21.61
N ALA A 549 -5.08 -21.80 20.92
CA ALA A 549 -4.54 -20.44 21.12
C ALA A 549 -5.50 -19.29 20.74
N CYS A 550 -6.26 -19.42 19.65
CA CYS A 550 -7.23 -18.42 19.21
C CYS A 550 -8.43 -18.34 20.16
N LEU A 551 -8.96 -19.49 20.56
CA LEU A 551 -10.00 -19.56 21.58
C LEU A 551 -9.48 -18.99 22.90
N ASP A 552 -8.24 -19.34 23.26
CA ASP A 552 -7.59 -18.88 24.47
C ASP A 552 -7.42 -17.36 24.50
N LYS A 553 -7.08 -16.74 23.36
CA LYS A 553 -6.97 -15.28 23.24
C LYS A 553 -8.32 -14.57 23.27
N LEU A 554 -9.35 -15.09 22.60
CA LEU A 554 -10.70 -14.51 22.67
C LEU A 554 -11.25 -14.57 24.10
N ILE A 555 -11.00 -15.70 24.79
CA ILE A 555 -11.31 -15.84 26.22
C ILE A 555 -10.50 -14.80 27.01
N LEU A 556 -9.20 -14.68 26.75
CA LEU A 556 -8.32 -13.73 27.44
C LEU A 556 -8.73 -12.27 27.20
N GLU A 557 -9.22 -11.90 26.02
CA GLU A 557 -9.73 -10.56 25.72
C GLU A 557 -10.99 -10.24 26.53
N ALA A 558 -11.93 -11.17 26.57
CA ALA A 558 -13.15 -11.05 27.37
C ALA A 558 -12.82 -10.95 28.87
N GLU A 559 -11.85 -11.77 29.33
CA GLU A 559 -11.33 -11.74 30.70
C GLU A 559 -10.63 -10.39 31.00
N LEU A 560 -9.83 -9.85 30.06
CA LEU A 560 -9.11 -8.59 30.21
C LEU A 560 -10.04 -7.39 30.37
N HIS A 561 -11.15 -7.38 29.62
CA HIS A 561 -12.21 -6.39 29.79
C HIS A 561 -12.82 -6.41 31.20
N GLN A 562 -12.97 -7.61 31.79
CA GLN A 562 -13.52 -7.77 33.14
C GLN A 562 -12.48 -7.44 34.23
N ALA A 563 -11.20 -7.72 33.99
CA ALA A 563 -10.10 -7.59 34.93
C ALA A 563 -10.01 -6.20 35.59
N ILE A 564 -10.29 -5.12 34.85
CA ILE A 564 -10.31 -3.75 35.38
C ILE A 564 -11.40 -3.62 36.47
N SER A 565 -12.61 -4.11 36.18
CA SER A 565 -13.75 -4.03 37.10
C SER A 565 -13.64 -4.99 38.28
N GLN A 566 -12.96 -6.11 38.09
CA GLN A 566 -12.75 -7.16 39.10
C GLN A 566 -11.47 -6.96 39.94
N GLN A 567 -10.73 -5.87 39.71
CA GLN A 567 -9.50 -5.53 40.43
C GLN A 567 -8.42 -6.63 40.34
N GLU A 568 -8.28 -7.25 39.17
CA GLU A 568 -7.34 -8.38 38.97
C GLU A 568 -5.92 -7.93 38.59
N PHE A 569 -5.71 -6.64 38.30
CA PHE A 569 -4.38 -6.11 38.05
C PHE A 569 -3.65 -5.82 39.37
N VAL A 570 -2.37 -6.14 39.39
CA VAL A 570 -1.46 -5.83 40.49
C VAL A 570 -0.19 -5.20 39.92
N LEU A 571 0.49 -4.39 40.72
CA LEU A 571 1.79 -3.82 40.35
C LEU A 571 2.89 -4.58 41.08
N HIS A 572 3.88 -5.03 40.32
CA HIS A 572 5.17 -5.40 40.86
C HIS A 572 6.13 -4.23 40.65
N TYR A 573 7.17 -4.18 41.47
CA TYR A 573 8.09 -3.05 41.52
C TYR A 573 9.51 -3.58 41.43
N GLN A 574 10.31 -2.99 40.53
CA GLN A 574 11.72 -3.31 40.40
C GLN A 574 12.58 -2.14 40.88
N PRO A 575 13.51 -2.36 41.83
CA PRO A 575 14.34 -1.28 42.36
C PRO A 575 15.39 -0.80 41.34
N GLN A 576 15.56 0.52 41.27
CA GLN A 576 16.64 1.21 40.58
C GLN A 576 17.72 1.61 41.58
N ILE A 577 18.95 1.18 41.32
CA ILE A 577 20.02 1.20 42.31
C ILE A 577 21.21 2.01 41.78
N THR A 578 21.83 2.79 42.65
CA THR A 578 23.05 3.52 42.33
C THR A 578 24.28 2.60 42.34
N SER A 579 25.38 3.05 41.76
CA SER A 579 26.66 2.31 41.77
C SER A 579 27.20 2.01 43.19
N ASP A 580 26.66 2.69 44.21
CA ASP A 580 26.94 2.53 45.63
C ASP A 580 25.85 1.74 46.38
N ALA A 581 25.03 0.98 45.65
CA ALA A 581 24.00 0.07 46.18
C ALA A 581 22.84 0.72 46.95
N HIS A 582 22.58 2.02 46.77
CA HIS A 582 21.40 2.69 47.33
C HIS A 582 20.25 2.67 46.33
N ILE A 583 19.04 2.39 46.80
CA ILE A 583 17.82 2.49 45.99
C ILE A 583 17.39 3.95 45.89
N ILE A 584 17.13 4.41 44.67
CA ILE A 584 16.75 5.81 44.37
C ILE A 584 15.37 5.94 43.73
N GLY A 585 14.83 4.84 43.25
CA GLY A 585 13.58 4.78 42.53
C GLY A 585 13.17 3.34 42.29
N VAL A 586 11.97 3.17 41.79
CA VAL A 586 11.37 1.89 41.46
C VAL A 586 10.58 2.01 40.18
N GLU A 587 10.67 1.01 39.32
CA GLU A 587 9.81 0.92 38.14
C GLU A 587 8.55 0.11 38.47
N ALA A 588 7.38 0.67 38.18
CA ALA A 588 6.09 0.01 38.32
C ALA A 588 5.80 -0.86 37.09
N LEU A 589 5.73 -2.16 37.30
CA LEU A 589 5.54 -3.16 36.27
C LEU A 589 4.23 -3.91 36.52
N ILE A 590 3.25 -3.69 35.65
CA ILE A 590 1.93 -4.32 35.76
C ILE A 590 2.01 -5.85 35.65
N ARG A 591 1.18 -6.54 36.43
CA ARG A 591 0.89 -7.96 36.33
C ARG A 591 -0.61 -8.15 36.36
N TRP A 592 -1.08 -9.26 35.80
CA TRP A 592 -2.49 -9.63 35.87
C TRP A 592 -2.64 -10.91 36.68
N GLN A 593 -3.25 -10.79 37.86
CA GLN A 593 -3.54 -11.91 38.73
C GLN A 593 -4.81 -12.62 38.26
N HIS A 594 -4.66 -13.45 37.22
CA HIS A 594 -5.76 -14.15 36.59
C HIS A 594 -6.36 -15.22 37.53
N PRO A 595 -7.69 -15.28 37.72
CA PRO A 595 -8.32 -16.22 38.65
C PRO A 595 -8.01 -17.69 38.37
N SER A 596 -7.91 -18.07 37.09
CA SER A 596 -7.68 -19.45 36.65
C SER A 596 -6.26 -19.72 36.13
N ARG A 597 -5.52 -18.69 35.70
CA ARG A 597 -4.21 -18.84 35.02
C ARG A 597 -3.03 -18.40 35.90
N GLY A 598 -3.31 -17.90 37.10
CA GLY A 598 -2.29 -17.36 37.99
C GLY A 598 -1.76 -16.01 37.51
N LEU A 599 -0.51 -15.71 37.84
CA LEU A 599 0.09 -14.41 37.55
C LEU A 599 0.58 -14.33 36.10
N LEU A 600 -0.08 -13.51 35.28
CA LEU A 600 0.30 -13.23 33.90
C LEU A 600 1.20 -11.99 33.81
N TYR A 601 2.14 -12.03 32.87
CA TYR A 601 3.15 -10.99 32.65
C TYR A 601 2.75 -10.05 31.50
N PRO A 602 3.27 -8.80 31.45
CA PRO A 602 2.92 -7.81 30.44
C PRO A 602 2.93 -8.32 29.00
N GLY A 603 3.94 -9.11 28.62
CA GLY A 603 4.06 -9.66 27.27
C GLY A 603 2.87 -10.53 26.82
N THR A 604 2.06 -11.04 27.75
CA THR A 604 0.88 -11.85 27.45
C THR A 604 -0.36 -11.00 27.12
N PHE A 605 -0.52 -9.82 27.72
CA PHE A 605 -1.77 -9.07 27.65
C PHE A 605 -1.65 -7.59 27.24
N ILE A 606 -0.47 -6.97 27.32
CA ILE A 606 -0.27 -5.58 26.88
C ILE A 606 -0.44 -5.43 25.37
N PRO A 607 0.10 -6.30 24.50
CA PRO A 607 -0.18 -6.21 23.06
C PRO A 607 -1.69 -6.27 22.74
N LEU A 608 -2.41 -7.16 23.43
CA LEU A 608 -3.86 -7.27 23.32
C LEU A 608 -4.58 -6.01 23.82
N ALA A 609 -4.13 -5.42 24.93
CA ALA A 609 -4.66 -4.17 25.45
C ALA A 609 -4.44 -3.00 24.48
N GLU A 610 -3.29 -2.96 23.82
CA GLU A 610 -2.99 -1.93 22.83
C GLU A 610 -3.90 -2.09 21.61
N ASP A 611 -4.00 -3.28 21.02
CA ASP A 611 -4.84 -3.56 19.84
C ASP A 611 -6.31 -3.19 20.06
N THR A 612 -6.85 -3.52 21.24
CA THR A 612 -8.25 -3.27 21.60
C THR A 612 -8.53 -1.87 22.15
N GLY A 613 -7.48 -1.08 22.41
CA GLY A 613 -7.61 0.24 23.05
C GLY A 613 -7.81 0.21 24.56
N LEU A 614 -7.88 -0.98 25.17
CA LEU A 614 -7.90 -1.17 26.63
C LEU A 614 -6.64 -0.67 27.34
N ILE A 615 -5.56 -0.42 26.61
CA ILE A 615 -4.33 0.15 27.18
C ILE A 615 -4.56 1.52 27.84
N VAL A 616 -5.53 2.32 27.37
CA VAL A 616 -5.84 3.63 27.97
C VAL A 616 -6.42 3.48 29.39
N PRO A 617 -7.54 2.75 29.60
CA PRO A 617 -8.06 2.56 30.96
C PRO A 617 -7.12 1.73 31.87
N ILE A 618 -6.34 0.79 31.32
CA ILE A 618 -5.31 0.06 32.08
C ILE A 618 -4.19 1.01 32.51
N GLY A 619 -3.66 1.84 31.61
CA GLY A 619 -2.62 2.82 31.90
C GLY A 619 -3.07 3.86 32.92
N ASP A 620 -4.34 4.28 32.87
CA ASP A 620 -4.95 5.15 33.88
C ASP A 620 -4.98 4.49 35.27
N TRP A 621 -5.32 3.20 35.32
CA TRP A 621 -5.30 2.43 36.57
C TRP A 621 -3.87 2.27 37.10
N VAL A 622 -2.90 1.93 36.23
CA VAL A 622 -1.48 1.80 36.59
C VAL A 622 -0.96 3.11 37.17
N LEU A 623 -1.22 4.23 36.50
CA LEU A 623 -0.77 5.56 36.95
C LEU A 623 -1.31 5.90 38.34
N ASN A 624 -2.61 5.66 38.58
CA ASN A 624 -3.22 5.91 39.89
C ASN A 624 -2.63 4.99 40.96
N ALA A 625 -2.57 3.68 40.70
CA ALA A 625 -2.06 2.69 41.65
C ALA A 625 -0.59 2.94 42.00
N ALA A 626 0.25 3.23 41.01
CA ALA A 626 1.67 3.51 41.20
C ALA A 626 1.89 4.80 42.02
N CYS A 627 1.19 5.88 41.69
CA CYS A 627 1.28 7.14 42.44
C CYS A 627 0.78 6.97 43.89
N ARG A 628 -0.32 6.24 44.08
CA ARG A 628 -0.90 5.96 45.39
C ARG A 628 0.00 5.09 46.26
N GLN A 629 0.63 4.08 45.66
CA GLN A 629 1.59 3.23 46.36
C GLN A 629 2.83 4.05 46.77
N CYS A 630 3.39 4.85 45.85
CA CYS A 630 4.52 5.72 46.14
C CYS A 630 4.22 6.70 47.28
N ALA A 631 3.06 7.37 47.25
CA ALA A 631 2.61 8.25 48.33
C ALA A 631 2.39 7.49 49.67
N THR A 632 2.10 6.20 49.61
CA THR A 632 1.95 5.36 50.81
C THR A 632 3.30 5.02 51.42
N TRP A 633 4.30 4.64 50.62
CA TRP A 633 5.68 4.45 51.11
C TRP A 633 6.26 5.71 51.73
N GLN A 634 6.04 6.87 51.09
CA GLN A 634 6.51 8.15 51.63
C GLN A 634 5.86 8.51 52.97
N ARG A 635 4.55 8.27 53.13
CA ARG A 635 3.84 8.50 54.41
C ARG A 635 4.22 7.50 55.49
N GLY A 636 4.55 6.27 55.11
CA GLY A 636 5.01 5.22 56.02
C GLY A 636 6.44 5.42 56.54
N GLY A 637 7.16 6.43 56.05
CA GLY A 637 8.56 6.70 56.39
C GLY A 637 9.56 5.75 55.72
N GLN A 638 9.11 4.97 54.72
CA GLN A 638 9.85 3.86 54.10
C GLN A 638 10.73 4.32 52.91
N ILE A 639 11.38 5.48 53.01
CA ILE A 639 12.27 6.13 52.02
C ILE A 639 11.53 6.98 50.96
N PRO A 640 12.03 8.19 50.63
CA PRO A 640 11.55 8.97 49.49
C PRO A 640 12.04 8.36 48.17
N VAL A 641 11.28 7.40 47.63
CA VAL A 641 11.56 6.79 46.34
C VAL A 641 10.80 7.50 45.22
N ARG A 642 11.40 7.57 44.03
CA ARG A 642 10.71 7.91 42.78
C ARG A 642 10.00 6.67 42.22
N ILE A 643 8.90 6.87 41.51
CA ILE A 643 8.16 5.81 40.82
C ILE A 643 8.16 6.07 39.32
N SER A 644 8.69 5.13 38.56
CA SER A 644 8.69 5.17 37.09
C SER A 644 7.51 4.36 36.54
N VAL A 645 6.80 4.92 35.56
CA VAL A 645 5.61 4.33 34.95
C VAL A 645 5.74 4.38 33.42
N ASN A 646 5.65 3.22 32.79
CA ASN A 646 5.63 3.08 31.34
C ASN A 646 4.34 3.64 30.73
N ILE A 647 4.48 4.45 29.67
CA ILE A 647 3.35 5.08 28.96
C ILE A 647 3.33 4.65 27.50
N SER A 648 2.19 4.12 27.06
CA SER A 648 1.97 3.79 25.65
C SER A 648 1.72 5.04 24.80
N VAL A 649 2.01 4.96 23.50
CA VAL A 649 1.72 6.05 22.54
C VAL A 649 0.23 6.40 22.51
N LYS A 650 -0.65 5.40 22.59
CA LYS A 650 -2.12 5.58 22.57
C LYS A 650 -2.60 6.36 23.79
N GLN A 651 -1.99 6.11 24.95
CA GLN A 651 -2.30 6.86 26.18
C GLN A 651 -1.78 8.29 26.08
N LEU A 652 -0.55 8.49 25.59
CA LEU A 652 0.07 9.81 25.46
C LEU A 652 -0.69 10.73 24.50
N GLN A 653 -1.19 10.19 23.39
CA GLN A 653 -2.00 10.92 22.40
C GLN A 653 -3.44 11.19 22.86
N HIS A 654 -3.89 10.56 23.97
CA HIS A 654 -5.25 10.73 24.43
C HIS A 654 -5.49 12.17 24.92
N PRO A 655 -6.53 12.89 24.43
CA PRO A 655 -6.73 14.31 24.74
C PRO A 655 -6.80 14.65 26.23
N SER A 656 -7.25 13.71 27.07
CA SER A 656 -7.37 13.90 28.52
C SER A 656 -6.13 13.50 29.32
N PHE A 657 -5.06 13.03 28.69
CA PHE A 657 -3.90 12.46 29.40
C PHE A 657 -3.28 13.45 30.39
N LEU A 658 -2.97 14.67 29.95
CA LEU A 658 -2.40 15.72 30.83
C LEU A 658 -3.33 16.06 32.00
N ALA A 659 -4.65 16.09 31.78
CA ALA A 659 -5.62 16.34 32.83
C ALA A 659 -5.66 15.17 33.84
N LYS A 660 -5.52 13.93 33.35
CA LYS A 660 -5.50 12.73 34.17
C LYS A 660 -4.26 12.68 35.07
N VAL A 661 -3.07 12.94 34.52
CA VAL A 661 -1.81 13.01 35.30
C VAL A 661 -1.93 14.03 36.42
N ARG A 662 -2.42 15.23 36.10
CA ARG A 662 -2.66 16.28 37.10
C ARG A 662 -3.61 15.80 38.20
N HIS A 663 -4.74 15.22 37.82
CA HIS A 663 -5.75 14.75 38.76
C HIS A 663 -5.21 13.66 39.70
N VAL A 664 -4.45 12.70 39.18
CA VAL A 664 -3.84 11.63 39.99
C VAL A 664 -2.83 12.20 40.99
N LEU A 665 -1.98 13.14 40.58
CA LEU A 665 -1.04 13.80 41.48
C LEU A 665 -1.76 14.59 42.58
N GLU A 666 -2.83 15.32 42.23
CA GLU A 666 -3.67 16.05 43.18
C GLU A 666 -4.39 15.10 44.17
N GLU A 667 -4.96 13.99 43.68
CA GLU A 667 -5.70 13.03 44.49
C GLU A 667 -4.79 12.26 45.46
N THR A 668 -3.61 11.85 45.00
CA THR A 668 -2.65 11.08 45.80
C THR A 668 -1.80 11.95 46.72
N GLY A 669 -1.68 13.24 46.41
CA GLY A 669 -0.79 14.18 47.10
C GLY A 669 0.70 13.93 46.85
N LEU A 670 1.03 13.13 45.83
CA LEU A 670 2.41 12.84 45.46
C LEU A 670 3.06 14.08 44.83
N SER A 671 4.29 14.41 45.24
CA SER A 671 5.06 15.47 44.58
C SER A 671 5.30 15.08 43.11
N PRO A 672 5.05 15.96 42.13
CA PRO A 672 5.24 15.65 40.71
C PRO A 672 6.65 15.14 40.37
N GLU A 673 7.67 15.61 41.10
CA GLU A 673 9.07 15.21 40.89
C GLU A 673 9.38 13.76 41.29
N CYS A 674 8.47 13.12 42.03
CA CYS A 674 8.54 11.72 42.40
C CYS A 674 7.94 10.80 41.33
N LEU A 675 7.17 11.33 40.37
CA LEU A 675 6.65 10.59 39.23
C LEU A 675 7.59 10.75 38.04
N GLU A 676 8.02 9.63 37.48
CA GLU A 676 8.77 9.56 36.24
C GLU A 676 7.93 8.79 35.21
N LEU A 677 7.77 9.37 34.01
CA LEU A 677 7.05 8.73 32.91
C LEU A 677 8.05 8.25 31.86
N GLU A 678 7.99 6.97 31.53
CA GLU A 678 8.88 6.32 30.59
C GLU A 678 8.19 6.21 29.22
N ILE A 679 8.88 6.68 28.18
CA ILE A 679 8.40 6.70 26.81
C ILE A 679 9.48 6.07 25.94
N THR A 680 9.13 5.06 25.13
CA THR A 680 10.11 4.39 24.27
C THR A 680 10.66 5.31 23.18
N GLU A 681 11.92 5.09 22.79
CA GLU A 681 12.62 5.87 21.76
C GLU A 681 11.83 5.93 20.44
N THR A 682 11.37 4.78 19.97
CA THR A 682 10.63 4.65 18.70
C THR A 682 9.36 5.50 18.72
N VAL A 683 8.63 5.52 19.84
CA VAL A 683 7.41 6.31 20.00
C VAL A 683 7.72 7.80 19.97
N ALA A 684 8.74 8.23 20.72
CA ALA A 684 9.13 9.63 20.80
C ALA A 684 9.59 10.19 19.43
N LEU A 685 10.36 9.41 18.66
CA LEU A 685 10.88 9.84 17.35
C LEU A 685 9.82 9.81 16.24
N THR A 686 9.02 8.76 16.16
CA THR A 686 8.03 8.59 15.07
C THR A 686 6.92 9.64 15.14
N HIS A 687 6.65 10.19 16.34
CA HIS A 687 5.56 11.13 16.59
C HIS A 687 6.05 12.45 17.22
N ALA A 688 7.26 12.89 16.88
CA ALA A 688 7.92 14.03 17.53
C ALA A 688 7.06 15.30 17.58
N ASP A 689 6.39 15.67 16.48
CA ASP A 689 5.55 16.87 16.40
C ASP A 689 4.33 16.82 17.34
N LEU A 690 3.82 15.62 17.62
CA LEU A 690 2.66 15.40 18.49
C LEU A 690 3.06 15.27 19.96
N VAL A 691 4.18 14.60 20.23
CA VAL A 691 4.60 14.22 21.57
C VAL A 691 5.36 15.35 22.28
N LEU A 692 6.14 16.14 21.54
CA LEU A 692 6.98 17.20 22.12
C LEU A 692 6.19 18.26 22.92
N PRO A 693 5.03 18.77 22.47
CA PRO A 693 4.22 19.70 23.27
C PRO A 693 3.70 19.09 24.58
N ILE A 694 3.39 17.79 24.56
CA ILE A 694 2.87 17.06 25.72
C ILE A 694 3.99 16.85 26.75
N MET A 695 5.17 16.42 26.30
CA MET A 695 6.35 16.29 27.15
C MET A 695 6.73 17.61 27.82
N ASN A 696 6.72 18.73 27.08
CA ASN A 696 6.96 20.04 27.66
C ASN A 696 5.93 20.41 28.74
N SER A 697 4.66 20.03 28.53
CA SER A 697 3.58 20.27 29.51
C SER A 697 3.72 19.42 30.77
N LEU A 698 4.16 18.16 30.64
CA LEU A 698 4.47 17.28 31.77
C LEU A 698 5.64 17.82 32.59
N ARG A 699 6.71 18.24 31.91
CA ARG A 699 7.87 18.85 32.59
C ARG A 699 7.50 20.16 33.29
N ALA A 700 6.64 20.98 32.69
CA ALA A 700 6.13 22.18 33.33
C ALA A 700 5.28 21.89 34.58
N MET A 701 4.70 20.69 34.69
CA MET A 701 4.02 20.20 35.89
C MET A 701 5.00 19.73 36.98
N GLY A 702 6.27 19.54 36.64
CA GLY A 702 7.31 19.01 37.53
C GLY A 702 7.50 17.49 37.44
N VAL A 703 6.79 16.82 36.52
CA VAL A 703 6.94 15.38 36.25
C VAL A 703 8.24 15.12 35.50
N ARG A 704 8.96 14.06 35.88
CA ARG A 704 10.19 13.64 35.20
C ARG A 704 9.88 12.79 33.98
N LEU A 705 10.74 12.88 32.97
CA LEU A 705 10.59 12.11 31.73
C LEU A 705 11.83 11.26 31.46
N ALA A 706 11.62 9.97 31.21
CA ALA A 706 12.64 9.03 30.79
C ALA A 706 12.40 8.59 29.35
N LEU A 707 13.48 8.49 28.57
CA LEU A 707 13.47 7.87 27.26
C LEU A 707 13.90 6.41 27.41
N ASP A 708 13.01 5.48 27.07
CA ASP A 708 13.22 4.05 27.23
C ASP A 708 13.67 3.35 25.94
N ASP A 709 14.24 2.14 26.07
CA ASP A 709 14.76 1.32 24.97
C ASP A 709 15.82 2.03 24.09
N PHE A 710 16.65 2.92 24.68
CA PHE A 710 17.55 3.76 23.89
C PHE A 710 18.65 2.94 23.19
N GLY A 711 18.79 3.15 21.88
CA GLY A 711 19.81 2.53 21.02
C GLY A 711 19.26 1.48 20.05
N ILE A 712 18.00 1.06 20.20
CA ILE A 712 17.34 0.13 19.27
C ILE A 712 16.85 0.84 17.99
N GLY A 713 16.62 2.16 18.05
CA GLY A 713 16.09 2.97 16.94
C GLY A 713 17.12 3.80 16.16
N TYR A 714 16.67 4.42 15.05
CA TYR A 714 17.46 5.41 14.31
C TYR A 714 17.39 6.78 14.99
N SER A 715 18.17 6.96 16.06
CA SER A 715 18.25 8.24 16.76
C SER A 715 18.87 9.34 15.91
N SER A 716 18.09 10.38 15.60
CA SER A 716 18.65 11.65 15.16
C SER A 716 19.02 12.47 16.40
N LEU A 717 20.33 12.67 16.62
CA LEU A 717 20.89 13.50 17.69
C LEU A 717 20.24 14.90 17.77
N MET A 718 19.68 15.39 16.65
CA MET A 718 18.95 16.64 16.58
C MET A 718 17.65 16.62 17.41
N TYR A 719 16.89 15.52 17.38
CA TYR A 719 15.65 15.38 18.16
C TYR A 719 15.93 15.14 19.63
N LEU A 720 16.93 14.30 19.95
CA LEU A 720 17.33 14.04 21.33
C LEU A 720 17.71 15.35 22.06
N ARG A 721 18.39 16.28 21.38
CA ARG A 721 18.71 17.61 21.93
C ARG A 721 17.46 18.45 22.25
N SER A 722 16.36 18.25 21.52
CA SER A 722 15.15 19.05 21.64
C SER A 722 14.16 18.47 22.67
N PHE A 723 14.30 17.19 23.01
CA PHE A 723 13.41 16.51 23.94
C PHE A 723 13.67 16.91 25.40
N PRO A 724 12.63 17.24 26.17
CA PRO A 724 12.76 17.72 27.54
C PRO A 724 12.88 16.53 28.51
N ILE A 725 13.83 15.62 28.29
CA ILE A 725 14.04 14.40 29.07
C ILE A 725 15.07 14.60 30.20
N ASP A 726 14.88 13.87 31.29
CA ASP A 726 15.75 13.88 32.47
C ASP A 726 16.57 12.59 32.59
N VAL A 727 16.05 11.49 32.04
CA VAL A 727 16.64 10.15 32.10
C VAL A 727 16.69 9.49 30.72
N LEU A 728 17.75 8.74 30.47
CA LEU A 728 17.94 7.88 29.31
C LEU A 728 18.20 6.46 29.80
N LYS A 729 17.32 5.52 29.42
CA LYS A 729 17.42 4.11 29.81
C LYS A 729 18.05 3.33 28.65
N ILE A 730 19.17 2.69 28.95
CA ILE A 730 19.98 1.92 28.00
C ILE A 730 19.41 0.50 27.96
N ASP A 731 18.95 0.08 26.78
CA ASP A 731 18.33 -1.23 26.61
C ASP A 731 19.28 -2.37 26.98
N LYS A 732 18.70 -3.44 27.53
CA LYS A 732 19.41 -4.63 27.98
C LYS A 732 20.27 -5.30 26.89
N THR A 733 19.93 -5.18 25.60
CA THR A 733 20.70 -5.78 24.49
C THR A 733 22.12 -5.26 24.42
N PHE A 734 22.36 -4.00 24.83
CA PHE A 734 23.70 -3.45 24.95
C PHE A 734 24.43 -3.87 26.23
N ILE A 735 23.72 -4.47 27.20
CA ILE A 735 24.25 -4.90 28.49
C ILE A 735 24.55 -6.41 28.52
N GLN A 736 23.74 -7.24 27.83
CA GLN A 736 23.80 -8.70 27.90
C GLN A 736 25.22 -9.27 27.67
N ASP A 737 25.93 -8.79 26.66
CA ASP A 737 27.25 -9.32 26.28
C ASP A 737 28.45 -8.54 26.85
N VAL A 738 28.22 -7.56 27.73
CA VAL A 738 29.29 -6.76 28.36
C VAL A 738 29.84 -7.51 29.59
N PRO A 739 31.17 -7.59 29.80
CA PRO A 739 32.27 -6.96 29.06
C PRO A 739 32.89 -7.82 27.95
N THR A 740 32.28 -8.94 27.57
CA THR A 740 32.88 -9.89 26.62
C THR A 740 32.88 -9.40 25.16
N ASN A 741 31.91 -8.57 24.79
CA ASN A 741 31.78 -7.99 23.46
C ASN A 741 32.31 -6.54 23.45
N ILE A 742 33.42 -6.33 22.76
CA ILE A 742 34.13 -5.03 22.65
C ILE A 742 33.26 -3.98 21.95
N ASP A 743 32.46 -4.38 20.94
CA ASP A 743 31.60 -3.45 20.22
C ASP A 743 30.46 -2.95 21.11
N ASN A 744 29.85 -3.84 21.91
CA ASN A 744 28.83 -3.45 22.89
C ASN A 744 29.42 -2.57 24.01
N GLU A 745 30.63 -2.86 24.48
CA GLU A 745 31.32 -2.01 25.48
C GLU A 745 31.59 -0.59 24.91
N ALA A 746 31.99 -0.48 23.64
CA ALA A 746 32.22 0.79 22.96
C ALA A 746 30.92 1.59 22.75
N ILE A 747 29.83 0.92 22.36
CA ILE A 747 28.50 1.55 22.21
C ILE A 747 28.00 2.04 23.57
N LEU A 748 28.06 1.19 24.60
CA LEU A 748 27.69 1.53 25.97
C LEU A 748 28.44 2.78 26.45
N GLN A 749 29.76 2.84 26.26
CA GLN A 749 30.56 4.00 26.62
C GLN A 749 30.12 5.26 25.87
N THR A 750 29.83 5.13 24.58
CA THR A 750 29.36 6.24 23.73
C THR A 750 28.02 6.79 24.23
N ILE A 751 27.08 5.91 24.59
CA ILE A 751 25.76 6.31 25.14
C ILE A 751 25.93 7.03 26.48
N LEU A 752 26.78 6.50 27.37
CA LEU A 752 27.06 7.13 28.67
C LEU A 752 27.72 8.50 28.52
N ASP A 753 28.65 8.65 27.58
CA ASP A 753 29.29 9.93 27.28
C ASP A 753 28.28 10.94 26.69
N LEU A 754 27.39 10.48 25.80
CA LEU A 754 26.31 11.30 25.25
C LEU A 754 25.38 11.83 26.35
N ALA A 755 24.88 10.95 27.22
CA ALA A 755 24.02 11.32 28.34
C ALA A 755 24.69 12.38 29.23
N ARG A 756 25.99 12.20 29.53
CA ARG A 756 26.79 13.15 30.32
C ARG A 756 26.89 14.53 29.65
N HIS A 757 27.15 14.57 28.35
CA HIS A 757 27.24 15.83 27.60
C HIS A 757 25.89 16.56 27.52
N LEU A 758 24.79 15.82 27.44
CA LEU A 758 23.44 16.36 27.44
C LEU A 758 22.91 16.68 28.84
N ARG A 759 23.65 16.32 29.90
CA ARG A 759 23.26 16.46 31.31
C ARG A 759 21.99 15.69 31.65
N ILE A 760 21.84 14.53 31.04
CA ILE A 760 20.75 13.56 31.25
C ILE A 760 21.32 12.42 32.09
N SER A 761 20.55 11.89 33.05
CA SER A 761 20.97 10.73 33.83
C SER A 761 20.81 9.45 33.02
N ALA A 762 21.77 8.52 33.07
CA ALA A 762 21.66 7.24 32.39
C ALA A 762 21.22 6.12 33.37
N VAL A 763 20.37 5.21 32.91
CA VAL A 763 20.00 3.98 33.63
C VAL A 763 20.39 2.80 32.74
N ALA A 764 21.18 1.85 33.25
CA ALA A 764 21.47 0.62 32.51
C ALA A 764 20.51 -0.49 32.96
N GLU A 765 19.78 -1.06 32.01
CA GLU A 765 18.78 -2.10 32.27
C GLU A 765 19.29 -3.52 32.03
N GLY A 766 18.63 -4.51 32.61
CA GLY A 766 18.96 -5.92 32.38
C GLY A 766 20.33 -6.31 32.94
N VAL A 767 20.77 -5.69 34.04
CA VAL A 767 21.99 -6.10 34.74
C VAL A 767 21.74 -7.41 35.49
N GLU A 768 22.32 -8.50 35.01
CA GLU A 768 22.09 -9.85 35.53
C GLU A 768 23.30 -10.42 36.27
N THR A 769 24.52 -9.94 35.96
CA THR A 769 25.77 -10.49 36.52
C THR A 769 26.63 -9.44 37.21
N LEU A 770 27.45 -9.89 38.16
CA LEU A 770 28.38 -9.01 38.87
C LEU A 770 29.44 -8.41 37.92
N ASP A 771 29.82 -9.11 36.86
CA ASP A 771 30.77 -8.63 35.85
C ASP A 771 30.19 -7.46 35.04
N GLN A 772 28.92 -7.55 34.62
CA GLN A 772 28.20 -6.44 33.99
C GLN A 772 28.14 -5.22 34.93
N PHE A 773 27.78 -5.44 36.20
CA PHE A 773 27.73 -4.36 37.19
C PHE A 773 29.11 -3.70 37.43
N ASN A 774 30.16 -4.49 37.57
CA ASN A 774 31.52 -3.97 37.73
C ASN A 774 31.99 -3.18 36.50
N CYS A 775 31.61 -3.63 35.30
CA CYS A 775 31.87 -2.91 34.06
C CYS A 775 31.13 -1.56 34.03
N LEU A 776 29.83 -1.55 34.33
CA LEU A 776 29.03 -0.32 34.42
C LEU A 776 29.55 0.64 35.48
N LYS A 777 30.04 0.12 36.62
CA LYS A 777 30.68 0.90 37.69
C LYS A 777 32.00 1.52 37.22
N LYS A 778 32.84 0.78 36.48
CA LYS A 778 34.07 1.28 35.85
C LYS A 778 33.76 2.46 34.90
N TYR A 779 32.64 2.40 34.17
CA TYR A 779 32.20 3.46 33.27
C TYR A 779 31.39 4.58 33.95
N ALA A 780 31.31 4.57 35.28
CA ALA A 780 30.56 5.54 36.07
C ALA A 780 29.09 5.67 35.63
N CYS A 781 28.46 4.56 35.25
CA CYS A 781 27.02 4.52 35.04
C CYS A 781 26.30 4.83 36.36
N PRO A 782 25.45 5.87 36.42
CA PRO A 782 24.95 6.39 37.69
C PRO A 782 23.86 5.50 38.30
N ILE A 783 23.08 4.80 37.47
CA ILE A 783 21.92 4.00 37.88
C ILE A 783 21.93 2.68 37.12
N VAL A 784 21.66 1.60 37.83
CA VAL A 784 21.53 0.24 37.29
C VAL A 784 20.22 -0.39 37.75
N GLN A 785 19.67 -1.24 36.90
CA GLN A 785 18.47 -2.00 37.17
C GLN A 785 18.59 -3.40 36.54
N GLY A 786 18.20 -4.44 37.27
CA GLY A 786 18.23 -5.80 36.74
C GLY A 786 18.19 -6.89 37.81
N TYR A 787 18.16 -8.14 37.34
CA TYR A 787 17.97 -9.32 38.18
C TYR A 787 19.14 -9.64 39.09
N LEU A 788 20.32 -9.05 38.87
CA LEU A 788 21.44 -9.13 39.81
C LEU A 788 21.01 -8.68 41.22
N PHE A 789 20.16 -7.65 41.30
CA PHE A 789 19.69 -7.10 42.57
C PHE A 789 18.34 -7.71 42.97
N SER A 790 17.37 -7.60 42.07
CA SER A 790 16.08 -8.21 42.30
C SER A 790 15.22 -8.31 41.04
N PRO A 791 14.44 -9.39 40.89
CA PRO A 791 13.31 -9.40 39.97
C PRO A 791 12.20 -8.46 40.47
N PRO A 792 11.25 -8.07 39.60
CA PRO A 792 10.09 -7.27 40.00
C PRO A 792 9.24 -8.01 41.05
N MET A 793 8.96 -7.34 42.17
CA MET A 793 8.30 -7.96 43.33
C MET A 793 7.06 -7.18 43.82
N PRO A 794 6.14 -7.81 44.57
CA PRO A 794 5.02 -7.12 45.23
C PRO A 794 5.47 -5.99 46.17
N ALA A 795 4.57 -5.06 46.48
CA ALA A 795 4.87 -3.90 47.32
C ALA A 795 5.32 -4.29 48.74
N GLU A 796 4.75 -5.36 49.29
CA GLU A 796 5.04 -5.87 50.62
C GLU A 796 6.48 -6.42 50.70
N ASP A 797 6.87 -7.20 49.70
CA ASP A 797 8.21 -7.79 49.59
C ASP A 797 9.26 -6.71 49.36
N LEU A 798 8.94 -5.70 48.53
CA LEU A 798 9.82 -4.57 48.32
C LEU A 798 10.05 -3.78 49.62
N SER A 799 9.01 -3.61 50.43
CA SER A 799 9.11 -2.95 51.74
C SER A 799 10.06 -3.70 52.68
N ALA A 800 10.08 -5.04 52.62
CA ALA A 800 11.03 -5.86 53.36
C ALA A 800 12.46 -5.78 52.76
N PHE A 801 12.57 -5.76 51.43
CA PHE A 801 13.85 -5.58 50.72
C PHE A 801 14.53 -4.25 51.08
N PHE A 802 13.76 -3.16 51.17
CA PHE A 802 14.25 -1.87 51.66
C PHE A 802 14.84 -1.99 53.08
N ALA A 803 14.13 -2.67 54.00
CA ALA A 803 14.58 -2.84 55.37
C ALA A 803 15.88 -3.67 55.50
N THR A 804 16.14 -4.58 54.57
CA THR A 804 17.39 -5.38 54.54
C THR A 804 18.60 -4.61 54.02
N LEU A 805 18.41 -3.58 53.18
CA LEU A 805 19.51 -2.75 52.67
C LEU A 805 19.95 -1.64 53.63
N GLU A 806 19.06 -1.21 54.55
CA GLU A 806 19.41 -0.24 55.61
C GLU A 806 20.20 -0.86 56.79
N ASN A 807 20.24 -2.20 56.90
CA ASN A 807 21.08 -2.95 57.85
C ASN A 807 22.01 -3.91 57.07
N PRO A 808 23.14 -3.42 56.55
CA PRO A 808 24.05 -4.20 55.70
C PRO A 808 24.71 -5.40 56.39
#